data_AF-A0A816LT01-F1
#
_entry.id   AF-A0A816LT01-F1
#
_cell.length_a   1.000
_cell.length_b   1.000
_cell.length_c   1.000
_cell.angle_alpha   90.00
_cell.angle_beta   90.00
_cell.angle_gamma   90.00
#
_symmetry.space_group_name_H-M   'P 1'
#
loop_
_entity.id
_entity.type
_entity.pdbx_description
1 polymer ?
#
loop_
_entity_poly.entity_id
_entity_poly.type
_entity_poly.pdbx_seq_one_letter_code
_entity_poly.pdbx_strand_id
1 'polypeptide(L)'
;MAKRIHLTELGCIACEELTELGAGKEGWLVNNPNLLSALDSHSIALAHRFLILIVNWADPDSLRVKIRPDLSPIEAESITAIEWLVFDDVRVVLAGTSCGYLLVYSIAGDLIHKQLVHPSRILKLRVRGTKKDLMQETSSEEISIVLPGIIARFDGSNIQSMLQKWFQEKNSNFWDQKSKKSDPEDTGSLHQRLPYQIWNVNKNGVCVDATITGIMPPPLLEHQSSQRYYCAVTIGEDAVISAYRLSEDRGRSLVGAILSKVVPAAASTIASFSKLIWRSNDQSPKRKPEAKTQSFARASSLTCIKDYPRKGEKLTLSPSGTLAAITDSLGRILLLDTQALVVVRLWKGYRDASCVFMEMLAKKDKGKSVFHSEPVKSDYCLCLAIHAPRKGIIEVWQMRTGPRLLTIQCGKGSKLLQPAYSACSSSRCYSSGLSLPIGFRSSPINVGLVSYPRRHTNSPRKLVIASSSSSSSSSSSDPLLVKAAKGEAVSRPPAWMMRQAGRYMSVYKKLALKHPSFRERSENTDLIVEISLQPWQAFKPDGVIIFSDILTPLPAFGVPFDIEEVKGPVIQSPIRTEDDLKKLHPIDLDKLHFVGDSLKILRQEVGEHAAVLGFVGAPWTIATYIVEGGTTRTYTVIKSMCHTAPNVLRALLSHLTKAITEYVVYQVEHGAHCIQIFDSWGGQLTPEMWERWSKPYIEEIIHAVKRRCPETPIVFYINGNGGLLERMKGTGADVIGLDWTVDMADGRRRLGSDVSVQGNVDPAFLFSPLPALTEEIHRVVKSAGPKGHILNLGHGVLVGTPEEAVAHFFETARSLDYKTFFQNHVPAESELVA
;
A
#
# COMPACT_ATOMS: atom_id res chain seq x y z
N MET A 1 33.78 -26.95 43.28
CA MET A 1 33.35 -25.55 43.15
C MET A 1 33.35 -25.19 41.66
N ALA A 2 32.19 -25.11 41.02
CA ALA A 2 32.10 -24.58 39.66
C ALA A 2 31.16 -23.38 39.66
N LYS A 3 31.70 -22.21 39.36
CA LYS A 3 30.94 -20.98 39.12
C LYS A 3 29.87 -21.30 38.08
N ARG A 4 28.59 -21.27 38.47
CA ARG A 4 27.47 -21.22 37.53
C ARG A 4 27.61 -19.90 36.75
N ILE A 5 28.17 -19.99 35.56
CA ILE A 5 28.13 -18.94 34.55
C ILE A 5 26.67 -18.90 34.09
N HIS A 6 26.00 -17.75 34.22
CA HIS A 6 24.58 -17.55 33.88
C HIS A 6 24.32 -17.56 32.35
N LEU A 7 24.89 -18.52 31.63
CA LEU A 7 24.73 -18.70 30.17
C LEU A 7 24.20 -20.12 29.89
N THR A 8 22.89 -20.31 30.03
CA THR A 8 22.10 -21.46 29.54
C THR A 8 20.63 -21.01 29.61
N GLU A 9 19.75 -21.11 28.61
CA GLU A 9 19.55 -22.15 27.58
C GLU A 9 19.14 -21.55 26.21
N LEU A 10 19.46 -22.25 25.11
CA LEU A 10 18.91 -21.98 23.77
C LEU A 10 17.52 -22.64 23.67
N GLY A 11 16.45 -21.83 23.62
CA GLY A 11 15.17 -22.29 23.09
C GLY A 11 15.18 -22.26 21.56
N CYS A 12 14.90 -23.39 20.91
CA CYS A 12 14.72 -23.45 19.46
C CYS A 12 13.22 -23.52 19.16
N ILE A 13 12.68 -22.47 18.52
CA ILE A 13 11.36 -22.52 17.92
C ILE A 13 11.56 -22.82 16.44
N ALA A 14 11.32 -24.07 16.05
CA ALA A 14 11.35 -24.51 14.67
C ALA A 14 9.98 -25.06 14.30
N CYS A 15 9.36 -24.46 13.30
CA CYS A 15 8.09 -24.93 12.79
C CYS A 15 7.86 -24.55 11.33
N GLU A 16 7.11 -25.39 10.60
CA GLU A 16 6.85 -25.20 9.18
C GLU A 16 6.06 -23.91 8.92
N GLU A 17 5.20 -23.51 9.86
CA GLU A 17 4.40 -22.29 9.76
C GLU A 17 5.25 -21.01 9.63
N LEU A 18 6.48 -21.02 10.14
CA LEU A 18 7.40 -19.88 9.98
C LEU A 18 7.80 -19.67 8.51
N THR A 19 7.71 -20.69 7.65
CA THR A 19 8.00 -20.55 6.22
C THR A 19 7.00 -19.61 5.52
N GLU A 20 5.74 -19.57 5.98
CA GLU A 20 4.72 -18.62 5.49
C GLU A 20 5.08 -17.16 5.83
N LEU A 21 5.94 -16.96 6.82
CA LEU A 21 6.48 -15.65 7.23
C LEU A 21 7.88 -15.37 6.65
N GLY A 22 8.39 -16.27 5.81
CA GLY A 22 9.67 -16.14 5.11
C GLY A 22 10.85 -16.86 5.76
N ALA A 23 10.64 -17.64 6.82
CA ALA A 23 11.71 -18.45 7.40
C ALA A 23 12.26 -19.45 6.36
N GLY A 24 13.58 -19.66 6.40
CA GLY A 24 14.34 -20.39 5.38
C GLY A 24 15.11 -19.48 4.40
N LYS A 25 14.78 -18.19 4.33
CA LYS A 25 15.58 -17.18 3.59
C LYS A 25 16.60 -16.52 4.51
N GLU A 26 17.80 -16.25 4.00
CA GLU A 26 18.82 -15.54 4.78
C GLU A 26 18.31 -14.15 5.19
N GLY A 27 18.45 -13.83 6.49
CA GLY A 27 18.03 -12.54 7.04
C GLY A 27 16.51 -12.31 7.08
N TRP A 28 15.65 -13.31 6.87
CA TRP A 28 14.19 -13.14 6.85
C TRP A 28 13.62 -12.38 8.06
N LEU A 29 14.20 -12.58 9.25
CA LEU A 29 13.75 -11.97 10.50
C LEU A 29 14.08 -10.48 10.61
N VAL A 30 15.19 -10.04 10.00
CA VAL A 30 15.75 -8.68 10.16
C VAL A 30 15.71 -7.83 8.89
N ASN A 31 15.77 -8.46 7.72
CA ASN A 31 15.81 -7.80 6.42
C ASN A 31 14.39 -7.63 5.82
N ASN A 32 13.37 -8.26 6.41
CA ASN A 32 11.98 -8.10 5.97
C ASN A 32 11.29 -6.97 6.76
N PRO A 33 11.07 -5.77 6.18
CA PRO A 33 10.41 -4.66 6.87
C PRO A 33 8.91 -4.92 7.13
N ASN A 34 8.31 -5.90 6.45
CA ASN A 34 6.90 -6.26 6.62
C ASN A 34 6.69 -7.35 7.69
N LEU A 35 7.77 -7.93 8.23
CA LEU A 35 7.68 -8.89 9.32
C LEU A 35 7.60 -8.16 10.66
N LEU A 36 6.41 -8.16 11.23
CA LEU A 36 6.13 -7.60 12.54
C LEU A 36 6.29 -8.68 13.60
N SER A 37 6.69 -8.27 14.81
CA SER A 37 6.93 -9.19 15.92
C SER A 37 6.55 -8.51 17.23
N ALA A 38 5.72 -9.17 18.04
CA ALA A 38 5.40 -8.77 19.41
C ALA A 38 5.64 -9.97 20.34
N LEU A 39 6.26 -9.71 21.49
CA LEU A 39 6.68 -10.72 22.44
C LEU A 39 5.84 -10.63 23.71
N ASP A 40 5.27 -11.74 24.15
CA ASP A 40 4.70 -11.96 25.48
C ASP A 40 5.68 -12.81 26.30
N SER A 41 5.48 -12.93 27.62
CA SER A 41 6.32 -13.74 28.51
C SER A 41 6.49 -15.19 28.08
N HIS A 42 5.49 -15.74 27.38
CA HIS A 42 5.44 -17.15 26.98
C HIS A 42 5.07 -17.37 25.52
N SER A 43 4.88 -16.31 24.73
CA SER A 43 4.42 -16.42 23.35
C SER A 43 4.98 -15.31 22.47
N ILE A 44 5.12 -15.57 21.18
CA ILE A 44 5.50 -14.58 20.17
C ILE A 44 4.40 -14.55 19.11
N ALA A 45 3.93 -13.33 18.84
CA ALA A 45 3.08 -13.07 17.68
C ALA A 45 3.98 -12.53 16.57
N LEU A 46 3.95 -13.19 15.43
CA LEU A 46 4.61 -12.74 14.20
C LEU A 46 3.53 -12.44 13.17
N ALA A 47 3.65 -11.34 12.45
CA ALA A 47 2.70 -11.00 11.39
C ALA A 47 3.38 -10.56 10.11
N HIS A 48 2.78 -10.94 8.98
CA HIS A 48 3.20 -10.52 7.66
C HIS A 48 1.97 -10.29 6.77
N ARG A 49 1.67 -9.01 6.49
CA ARG A 49 0.58 -8.48 5.64
C ARG A 49 -0.84 -9.00 5.91
N PHE A 50 -1.08 -10.30 5.78
CA PHE A 50 -2.39 -10.95 5.85
C PHE A 50 -2.41 -12.16 6.80
N LEU A 51 -1.28 -12.49 7.43
CA LEU A 51 -1.15 -13.60 8.36
C LEU A 51 -0.61 -13.09 9.71
N ILE A 52 -1.21 -13.56 10.81
CA ILE A 52 -0.64 -13.51 12.15
C ILE A 52 -0.43 -14.96 12.61
N LEU A 53 0.77 -15.27 13.07
CA LEU A 53 1.13 -16.55 13.67
C LEU A 53 1.45 -16.32 15.15
N ILE A 54 0.75 -17.02 16.03
CA ILE A 54 1.05 -17.06 17.46
C ILE A 54 1.78 -18.36 17.75
N VAL A 55 2.98 -18.25 18.33
CA VAL A 55 3.80 -19.38 18.75
C VAL A 55 4.05 -19.30 20.24
N ASN A 56 3.64 -20.33 20.97
CA ASN A 56 3.81 -20.46 22.41
C ASN A 56 4.95 -21.44 22.71
N TRP A 57 5.73 -21.17 23.77
CA TRP A 57 6.83 -22.03 24.21
C TRP A 57 6.71 -22.48 25.68
N ALA A 58 5.67 -22.10 26.40
CA ALA A 58 5.42 -22.58 27.76
C ALA A 58 4.79 -23.98 27.79
N ASP A 59 4.07 -24.36 26.73
CA ASP A 59 3.41 -25.65 26.60
C ASP A 59 3.76 -26.27 25.23
N PRO A 60 4.58 -27.35 25.18
CA PRO A 60 4.96 -28.03 23.95
C PRO A 60 3.77 -28.59 23.17
N ASP A 61 2.66 -28.88 23.85
CA ASP A 61 1.44 -29.44 23.27
C ASP A 61 0.45 -28.34 22.83
N SER A 62 0.77 -27.06 23.09
CA SER A 62 -0.13 -25.95 22.74
C SER A 62 -0.26 -25.76 21.22
N LEU A 63 -1.51 -25.60 20.78
CA LEU A 63 -1.86 -25.34 19.40
C LEU A 63 -1.24 -24.03 18.91
N ARG A 64 -0.49 -24.10 17.82
CA ARG A 64 -0.03 -22.93 17.06
C ARG A 64 -1.24 -22.32 16.36
N VAL A 65 -1.41 -21.01 16.50
CA VAL A 65 -2.59 -20.33 15.97
C VAL A 65 -2.24 -19.47 14.77
N LYS A 66 -2.85 -19.80 13.63
CA LYS A 66 -2.81 -19.00 12.40
C LYS A 66 -4.08 -18.17 12.30
N ILE A 67 -3.93 -16.87 12.26
CA ILE A 67 -5.02 -15.93 12.05
C ILE A 67 -4.84 -15.32 10.67
N ARG A 68 -5.88 -15.39 9.84
CA ARG A 68 -5.98 -14.66 8.57
C ARG A 68 -7.07 -13.61 8.74
N PRO A 69 -6.71 -12.36 9.12
CA PRO A 69 -7.69 -11.32 9.31
C PRO A 69 -8.53 -11.08 8.05
N ASP A 70 -9.82 -10.80 8.24
CA ASP A 70 -10.71 -10.36 7.17
C ASP A 70 -10.40 -8.88 6.84
N LEU A 71 -9.42 -8.71 5.96
CA LEU A 71 -8.89 -7.43 5.49
C LEU A 71 -9.49 -7.11 4.12
N SER A 72 -9.83 -5.85 3.89
CA SER A 72 -10.35 -5.38 2.61
C SER A 72 -9.35 -5.65 1.48
N PRO A 73 -9.65 -6.57 0.54
CA PRO A 73 -8.80 -6.77 -0.62
C PRO A 73 -8.87 -5.57 -1.58
N ILE A 74 -9.96 -4.78 -1.52
CA ILE A 74 -10.21 -3.59 -2.34
C ILE A 74 -9.25 -2.46 -1.96
N GLU A 75 -9.03 -2.24 -0.66
CA GLU A 75 -8.09 -1.21 -0.18
C GLU A 75 -6.64 -1.68 -0.13
N ALA A 76 -6.36 -2.91 -0.60
CA ALA A 76 -5.10 -3.62 -0.38
C ALA A 76 -4.69 -3.61 1.12
N GLU A 77 -5.70 -3.77 1.98
CA GLU A 77 -5.53 -3.68 3.43
C GLU A 77 -4.53 -4.73 3.92
N SER A 78 -3.61 -4.30 4.78
CA SER A 78 -2.60 -5.17 5.36
C SER A 78 -2.38 -4.84 6.83
N ILE A 79 -1.90 -5.83 7.59
CA ILE A 79 -1.43 -5.67 8.95
C ILE A 79 -0.15 -4.83 8.92
N THR A 80 -0.15 -3.72 9.66
CA THR A 80 0.94 -2.76 9.70
C THR A 80 1.51 -2.55 11.09
N ALA A 81 0.81 -2.99 12.14
CA ALA A 81 1.30 -3.03 13.50
C ALA A 81 0.71 -4.24 14.24
N ILE A 82 1.46 -4.81 15.18
CA ILE A 82 0.96 -5.80 16.14
C ILE A 82 1.51 -5.48 17.53
N GLU A 83 0.75 -5.80 18.57
CA GLU A 83 1.20 -5.69 19.96
C GLU A 83 0.41 -6.66 20.86
N TRP A 84 0.99 -7.09 21.97
CA TRP A 84 0.25 -7.87 22.98
C TRP A 84 -0.45 -6.95 23.98
N LEU A 85 -1.63 -7.37 24.42
CA LEU A 85 -2.35 -6.76 25.52
C LEU A 85 -2.66 -7.83 26.56
N VAL A 86 -2.18 -7.60 27.78
CA VAL A 86 -2.26 -8.55 28.90
C VAL A 86 -2.90 -7.84 30.10
N PHE A 87 -4.07 -8.33 30.52
CA PHE A 87 -4.78 -7.88 31.71
C PHE A 87 -4.99 -9.07 32.65
N ASP A 88 -4.29 -9.09 33.78
CA ASP A 88 -4.35 -10.22 34.74
C ASP A 88 -4.16 -11.56 33.99
N ASP A 89 -5.17 -12.43 33.95
CA ASP A 89 -5.14 -13.73 33.25
C ASP A 89 -5.58 -13.65 31.76
N VAL A 90 -6.05 -12.51 31.29
CA VAL A 90 -6.53 -12.31 29.92
C VAL A 90 -5.41 -11.83 29.01
N ARG A 91 -5.18 -12.58 27.92
CA ARG A 91 -4.19 -12.24 26.89
C ARG A 91 -4.85 -12.17 25.51
N VAL A 92 -4.56 -11.09 24.79
CA VAL A 92 -5.05 -10.86 23.41
C VAL A 92 -3.96 -10.25 22.54
N VAL A 93 -4.06 -10.48 21.23
CA VAL A 93 -3.20 -9.86 20.22
C VAL A 93 -3.94 -8.69 19.59
N LEU A 94 -3.32 -7.51 19.62
CA LEU A 94 -3.79 -6.35 18.90
C LEU A 94 -3.13 -6.32 17.51
N ALA A 95 -3.91 -6.01 16.48
CA ALA A 95 -3.41 -5.77 15.13
C ALA A 95 -3.96 -4.46 14.57
N GLY A 96 -3.09 -3.66 13.99
CA GLY A 96 -3.41 -2.41 13.33
C GLY A 96 -3.27 -2.57 11.82
N THR A 97 -4.16 -1.95 11.05
CA THR A 97 -4.17 -2.09 9.59
C THR A 97 -3.71 -0.84 8.84
N SER A 98 -3.37 -1.02 7.55
CA SER A 98 -3.03 0.07 6.63
C SER A 98 -4.17 1.04 6.37
N CYS A 99 -5.41 0.66 6.69
CA CYS A 99 -6.61 1.46 6.49
C CYS A 99 -7.13 2.09 7.80
N GLY A 100 -6.46 1.82 8.93
CA GLY A 100 -6.78 2.47 10.20
C GLY A 100 -7.65 1.68 11.16
N TYR A 101 -7.87 0.39 10.91
CA TYR A 101 -8.63 -0.48 11.80
C TYR A 101 -7.75 -1.01 12.93
N LEU A 102 -8.28 -0.94 14.15
CA LEU A 102 -7.81 -1.73 15.29
C LEU A 102 -8.58 -3.05 15.31
N LEU A 103 -7.85 -4.15 15.32
CA LEU A 103 -8.35 -5.52 15.46
C LEU A 103 -7.85 -6.09 16.78
N VAL A 104 -8.70 -6.83 17.48
CA VAL A 104 -8.36 -7.53 18.73
C VAL A 104 -8.67 -9.00 18.56
N TYR A 105 -7.67 -9.86 18.72
CA TYR A 105 -7.78 -11.30 18.56
C TYR A 105 -7.52 -12.05 19.88
N SER A 106 -8.32 -13.08 20.15
CA SER A 106 -8.04 -14.04 21.22
C SER A 106 -6.76 -14.83 20.91
N ILE A 107 -6.13 -15.43 21.92
CA ILE A 107 -5.01 -16.37 21.71
C ILE A 107 -5.40 -17.61 20.90
N ALA A 108 -6.70 -17.93 20.82
CA ALA A 108 -7.23 -19.01 19.99
C ALA A 108 -7.52 -18.59 18.54
N GLY A 109 -7.37 -17.30 18.22
CA GLY A 109 -7.52 -16.76 16.87
C GLY A 109 -8.88 -16.16 16.54
N ASP A 110 -9.79 -16.06 17.53
CA ASP A 110 -11.10 -15.45 17.33
C ASP A 110 -10.98 -13.92 17.25
N LEU A 111 -11.69 -13.29 16.30
CA LEU A 111 -11.83 -11.83 16.26
C LEU A 111 -12.79 -11.39 17.38
N ILE A 112 -12.25 -10.66 18.36
CA ILE A 112 -13.01 -10.11 19.49
C ILE A 112 -13.57 -8.73 19.13
N HIS A 113 -12.78 -7.89 18.48
CA HIS A 113 -13.17 -6.50 18.17
C HIS A 113 -12.54 -6.00 16.87
N LYS A 114 -13.29 -5.20 16.10
CA LYS A 114 -12.84 -4.49 14.90
C LYS A 114 -13.41 -3.07 14.91
N GLN A 115 -12.54 -2.06 14.87
CA GLN A 115 -12.98 -0.65 14.90
C GLN A 115 -12.07 0.25 14.08
N LEU A 116 -12.67 1.07 13.20
CA LEU A 116 -11.97 2.15 12.51
C LEU A 116 -11.64 3.27 13.50
N VAL A 117 -10.34 3.57 13.64
CA VAL A 117 -9.84 4.63 14.52
C VAL A 117 -9.72 5.94 13.74
N HIS A 118 -9.03 5.90 12.61
CA HIS A 118 -8.88 7.03 11.68
C HIS A 118 -8.44 6.48 10.32
N PRO A 119 -8.93 6.99 9.17
CA PRO A 119 -8.66 6.43 7.83
C PRO A 119 -7.23 6.70 7.34
N SER A 120 -6.25 6.15 8.04
CA SER A 120 -4.82 6.25 7.75
C SER A 120 -4.09 5.04 8.33
N ARG A 121 -2.96 4.67 7.74
CA ARG A 121 -2.13 3.54 8.20
C ARG A 121 -1.78 3.67 9.68
N ILE A 122 -2.05 2.61 10.46
CA ILE A 122 -1.53 2.49 11.82
C ILE A 122 -0.04 2.18 11.73
N LEU A 123 0.80 3.06 12.29
CA LEU A 123 2.25 2.93 12.31
C LEU A 123 2.71 2.06 13.49
N LYS A 124 2.12 2.27 14.66
CA LYS A 124 2.44 1.54 15.90
C LYS A 124 1.22 1.37 16.77
N LEU A 125 1.18 0.23 17.47
CA LEU A 125 0.35 -0.01 18.63
C LEU A 125 1.29 -0.01 19.85
N ARG A 126 0.86 0.61 20.94
CA ARG A 126 1.62 0.65 22.18
C ARG A 126 0.69 0.38 23.35
N VAL A 127 1.11 -0.52 24.23
CA VAL A 127 0.40 -0.83 25.47
C VAL A 127 1.27 -0.38 26.65
N ARG A 128 0.64 0.28 27.63
CA ARG A 128 1.33 0.77 28.82
C ARG A 128 0.43 0.62 30.05
N GLY A 129 0.99 0.15 31.17
CA GLY A 129 0.38 0.34 32.48
C GLY A 129 0.73 1.70 33.10
N THR A 130 -0.27 2.38 33.63
CA THR A 130 -0.10 3.55 34.50
C THR A 130 -0.45 3.15 35.93
N LYS A 131 0.45 3.38 36.87
CA LYS A 131 0.11 3.27 38.30
C LYS A 131 -0.59 4.56 38.73
N LYS A 132 -1.85 4.48 39.18
CA LYS A 132 -2.56 5.62 39.77
C LYS A 132 -2.06 5.82 41.20
N ASP A 133 -1.17 6.79 41.39
CA ASP A 133 -0.66 7.25 42.69
C ASP A 133 0.10 6.23 43.55
N LEU A 134 1.01 6.75 44.38
CA LEU A 134 1.79 5.95 45.34
C LEU A 134 0.92 5.33 46.46
N MET A 135 -0.36 5.71 46.55
CA MET A 135 -1.27 5.37 47.65
C MET A 135 -2.51 4.57 47.20
N GLN A 136 -2.71 4.32 45.89
CA GLN A 136 -3.84 3.52 45.38
C GLN A 136 -3.32 2.36 44.52
N GLU A 137 -3.67 1.12 44.88
CA GLU A 137 -3.31 -0.11 44.15
C GLU A 137 -4.15 -0.33 42.88
N THR A 138 -4.46 0.72 42.11
CA THR A 138 -5.15 0.56 40.83
C THR A 138 -4.20 0.88 39.68
N SER A 139 -3.76 -0.15 38.96
CA SER A 139 -3.17 0.04 37.64
C SER A 139 -4.27 0.32 36.64
N SER A 140 -4.07 1.31 35.77
CA SER A 140 -4.89 1.48 34.57
C SER A 140 -4.00 1.38 33.35
N GLU A 141 -4.36 0.51 32.42
CA GLU A 141 -3.64 0.35 31.18
C GLU A 141 -4.09 1.42 30.17
N GLU A 142 -3.25 1.65 29.18
CA GLU A 142 -3.48 2.58 28.10
C GLU A 142 -3.03 1.93 26.80
N ILE A 143 -3.89 2.01 25.78
CA ILE A 143 -3.50 1.67 24.42
C ILE A 143 -3.36 2.96 23.63
N SER A 144 -2.15 3.18 23.13
CA SER A 144 -1.84 4.26 22.21
C SER A 144 -1.70 3.71 20.79
N ILE A 145 -2.39 4.35 19.84
CA ILE A 145 -2.30 4.06 18.41
C ILE A 145 -1.63 5.26 17.74
N VAL A 146 -0.51 5.01 17.08
CA VAL A 146 0.26 6.02 16.36
C VAL A 146 -0.08 5.94 14.88
N LEU A 147 -0.48 7.06 14.29
CA LEU A 147 -0.73 7.23 12.86
C LEU A 147 0.05 8.46 12.37
N PRO A 148 0.19 8.68 11.05
CA PRO A 148 0.92 9.83 10.52
C PRO A 148 0.37 11.16 11.05
N GLY A 149 1.14 11.82 11.92
CA GLY A 149 0.76 13.09 12.55
C GLY A 149 -0.37 13.00 13.59
N ILE A 150 -0.76 11.80 14.01
CA ILE A 150 -1.91 11.57 14.89
C ILE A 150 -1.57 10.56 15.99
N ILE A 151 -2.05 10.81 17.20
CA ILE A 151 -2.06 9.84 18.30
C ILE A 151 -3.50 9.63 18.74
N ALA A 152 -3.93 8.38 18.85
CA ALA A 152 -5.18 8.02 19.48
C ALA A 152 -4.91 7.22 20.77
N ARG A 153 -5.72 7.44 21.81
CA ARG A 153 -5.61 6.78 23.11
C ARG A 153 -6.93 6.12 23.47
N PHE A 154 -6.86 4.87 23.90
CA PHE A 154 -7.96 4.14 24.52
C PHE A 154 -7.66 3.94 26.00
N ASP A 155 -8.68 4.11 26.84
CA ASP A 155 -8.59 3.79 28.25
C ASP A 155 -8.66 2.27 28.44
N GLY A 156 -7.66 1.70 29.11
CA GLY A 156 -7.55 0.27 29.35
C GLY A 156 -8.74 -0.31 30.08
N SER A 157 -9.39 0.46 30.97
CA SER A 157 -10.59 0.00 31.69
C SER A 157 -11.75 -0.33 30.74
N ASN A 158 -11.94 0.45 29.67
CA ASN A 158 -13.00 0.18 28.70
C ASN A 158 -12.72 -1.07 27.88
N ILE A 159 -11.46 -1.32 27.54
CA ILE A 159 -11.05 -2.52 26.81
C ILE A 159 -11.14 -3.74 27.73
N GLN A 160 -10.72 -3.62 28.99
CA GLN A 160 -10.83 -4.70 29.98
C GLN A 160 -12.29 -5.11 30.18
N SER A 161 -13.22 -4.16 30.33
CA SER A 161 -14.66 -4.44 30.42
C SER A 161 -15.19 -5.15 29.17
N MET A 162 -14.77 -4.72 27.97
CA MET A 162 -15.13 -5.38 26.71
C MET A 162 -14.62 -6.82 26.65
N LEU A 163 -13.37 -7.05 27.03
CA LEU A 163 -12.77 -8.38 27.05
C LEU A 163 -13.47 -9.29 28.07
N GLN A 164 -13.67 -8.83 29.31
CA GLN A 164 -14.37 -9.58 30.35
C GLN A 164 -15.77 -10.01 29.90
N LYS A 165 -16.52 -9.09 29.27
CA LYS A 165 -17.84 -9.39 28.71
C LYS A 165 -17.78 -10.48 27.64
N TRP A 166 -16.85 -10.38 26.68
CA TRP A 166 -16.67 -11.37 25.62
C TRP A 166 -16.34 -12.77 26.19
N PHE A 167 -15.41 -12.85 27.16
CA PHE A 167 -15.04 -14.13 27.78
C PHE A 167 -16.18 -14.74 28.61
N GLN A 168 -16.99 -13.91 29.29
CA GLN A 168 -18.18 -14.39 30.02
C GLN A 168 -19.26 -14.94 29.07
N GLU A 169 -19.53 -14.25 27.94
CA GLU A 169 -20.48 -14.70 26.91
C GLU A 169 -20.02 -16.01 26.24
N LYS A 170 -18.72 -16.13 25.93
CA LYS A 170 -18.17 -17.37 25.35
C LYS A 170 -18.25 -18.56 26.29
N ASN A 171 -18.02 -18.35 27.59
CA ASN A 171 -18.08 -19.41 28.61
C ASN A 171 -19.53 -19.81 28.97
N SER A 172 -20.50 -18.89 28.89
CA SER A 172 -21.92 -19.20 29.13
C SER A 172 -22.56 -19.95 27.95
N ASN A 173 -22.21 -19.61 26.72
CA ASN A 173 -22.65 -20.35 25.52
C ASN A 173 -22.10 -21.79 25.43
N PHE A 174 -21.10 -22.15 26.26
CA PHE A 174 -20.60 -23.52 26.34
C PHE A 174 -21.56 -24.46 27.10
N TRP A 175 -22.42 -23.93 27.98
CA TRP A 175 -23.34 -24.72 28.81
C TRP A 175 -24.75 -24.87 28.22
N ASP A 176 -25.17 -23.99 27.30
CA ASP A 176 -26.45 -24.07 26.61
C ASP A 176 -26.31 -24.71 25.20
N GLN A 177 -26.06 -26.02 25.16
CA GLN A 177 -26.24 -26.79 23.93
C GLN A 177 -27.72 -27.11 23.69
N LYS A 178 -28.46 -26.18 23.08
CA LYS A 178 -29.63 -26.51 22.24
C LYS A 178 -29.69 -25.60 21.01
N SER A 179 -29.68 -26.27 19.86
CA SER A 179 -29.63 -25.75 18.50
C SER A 179 -30.48 -24.50 18.22
N LYS A 180 -29.85 -23.45 17.69
CA LYS A 180 -30.46 -22.58 16.66
C LYS A 180 -29.45 -22.33 15.55
N LYS A 181 -29.78 -22.80 14.33
CA LYS A 181 -29.19 -22.29 13.10
C LYS A 181 -29.57 -20.81 13.01
N SER A 182 -28.60 -19.92 12.90
CA SER A 182 -28.80 -18.50 12.58
C SER A 182 -28.08 -18.16 11.28
N ASP A 183 -28.78 -17.42 10.43
CA ASP A 183 -28.40 -17.02 9.07
C ASP A 183 -27.05 -16.26 8.99
N PRO A 184 -26.31 -16.37 7.87
CA PRO A 184 -25.00 -15.74 7.70
C PRO A 184 -25.01 -14.24 7.35
N GLU A 185 -26.16 -13.54 7.40
CA GLU A 185 -26.27 -12.13 6.99
C GLU A 185 -26.10 -11.08 8.10
N ASP A 186 -25.81 -11.47 9.35
CA ASP A 186 -25.74 -10.52 10.48
C ASP A 186 -24.42 -10.59 11.26
N THR A 187 -23.28 -10.34 10.59
CA THR A 187 -21.97 -10.11 11.24
C THR A 187 -21.80 -8.68 11.80
N GLY A 188 -22.90 -7.96 12.00
CA GLY A 188 -22.94 -6.55 12.40
C GLY A 188 -22.98 -6.27 13.91
N SER A 189 -22.76 -7.26 14.79
CA SER A 189 -22.85 -7.08 16.25
C SER A 189 -21.56 -7.45 17.00
N LEU A 190 -20.40 -7.08 16.47
CA LEU A 190 -19.17 -6.98 17.28
C LEU A 190 -19.37 -5.86 18.33
N HIS A 191 -18.92 -6.09 19.56
CA HIS A 191 -19.25 -5.33 20.77
C HIS A 191 -19.18 -3.79 20.67
N GLN A 192 -19.90 -3.12 21.59
CA GLN A 192 -20.04 -1.65 21.68
C GLN A 192 -18.75 -0.90 21.35
N ARG A 193 -18.83 0.10 20.45
CA ARG A 193 -17.69 0.93 20.00
C ARG A 193 -16.88 1.45 21.20
N LEU A 194 -15.60 1.10 21.25
CA LEU A 194 -14.70 1.52 22.32
C LEU A 194 -14.46 3.04 22.24
N PRO A 195 -14.65 3.79 23.34
CA PRO A 195 -14.33 5.21 23.38
C PRO A 195 -12.81 5.41 23.31
N TYR A 196 -12.39 6.44 22.57
CA TYR A 196 -11.00 6.85 22.49
C TYR A 196 -10.90 8.38 22.42
N GLN A 197 -9.70 8.90 22.63
CA GLN A 197 -9.34 10.30 22.36
C GLN A 197 -8.33 10.35 21.21
N ILE A 198 -8.35 11.43 20.43
CA ILE A 198 -7.48 11.60 19.26
C ILE A 198 -6.91 13.02 19.21
N TRP A 199 -5.62 13.13 18.92
CA TRP A 199 -4.87 14.38 18.86
C TRP A 199 -4.06 14.50 17.58
N ASN A 200 -3.97 15.71 17.04
CA ASN A 200 -3.08 16.03 15.93
C ASN A 200 -1.73 16.54 16.48
N VAL A 201 -0.67 15.81 16.18
CA VAL A 201 0.72 16.07 16.60
C VAL A 201 1.64 16.38 15.41
N ASN A 202 1.07 16.83 14.29
CA ASN A 202 1.80 17.05 13.03
C ASN A 202 2.47 18.45 12.94
N LYS A 203 2.39 19.27 13.99
CA LYS A 203 2.86 20.67 13.96
C LYS A 203 4.35 20.80 13.60
N ASN A 204 5.17 19.84 14.02
CA ASN A 204 6.63 19.88 13.86
C ASN A 204 7.16 18.88 12.81
N GLY A 205 6.29 18.37 11.93
CA GLY A 205 6.65 17.43 10.87
C GLY A 205 5.98 16.06 10.99
N VAL A 206 6.24 15.21 9.99
CA VAL A 206 5.62 13.88 9.88
C VAL A 206 6.12 12.97 11.00
N CYS A 207 5.19 12.54 11.85
CA CYS A 207 5.45 11.60 12.94
C CYS A 207 5.67 10.18 12.39
N VAL A 208 6.84 9.60 12.70
CA VAL A 208 7.22 8.21 12.40
C VAL A 208 6.89 7.28 13.57
N ASP A 209 7.06 7.78 14.80
CA ASP A 209 6.77 7.06 16.03
C ASP A 209 6.42 8.04 17.15
N ALA A 210 5.61 7.61 18.11
CA ALA A 210 5.18 8.42 19.23
C ALA A 210 4.83 7.59 20.45
N THR A 211 4.82 8.21 21.63
CA THR A 211 4.32 7.61 22.86
C THR A 211 3.73 8.67 23.79
N ILE A 212 2.75 8.26 24.60
CA ILE A 212 2.26 9.05 25.74
C ILE A 212 3.10 8.68 26.97
N THR A 213 3.85 9.65 27.50
CA THR A 213 4.84 9.43 28.57
C THR A 213 4.26 9.59 29.98
N GLY A 214 3.05 10.15 30.12
CA GLY A 214 2.29 10.15 31.37
C GLY A 214 1.36 11.35 31.50
N ILE A 215 0.78 11.51 32.69
CA ILE A 215 -0.05 12.66 33.04
C ILE A 215 0.86 13.87 33.34
N MET A 216 0.45 15.05 32.91
CA MET A 216 1.10 16.33 33.21
C MET A 216 0.23 17.17 34.15
N PRO A 217 0.84 18.02 35.00
CA PRO A 217 0.09 19.05 35.69
C PRO A 217 -0.56 20.03 34.70
N PRO A 218 -1.67 20.68 35.10
CA PRO A 218 -2.30 21.70 34.27
C PRO A 218 -1.35 22.87 33.98
N PRO A 219 -1.56 23.63 32.89
CA PRO A 219 -0.82 24.87 32.64
C PRO A 219 -0.88 25.81 33.85
N LEU A 220 0.22 26.54 34.08
CA LEU A 220 0.24 27.64 35.04
C LEU A 220 -0.88 28.62 34.65
N LEU A 221 -1.78 28.95 35.59
CA LEU A 221 -3.04 29.71 35.45
C LEU A 221 -4.35 28.90 35.27
N GLU A 222 -4.31 27.58 35.12
CA GLU A 222 -5.52 26.72 34.99
C GLU A 222 -5.78 25.81 36.22
N HIS A 223 -5.33 26.23 37.42
CA HIS A 223 -5.35 25.41 38.66
C HIS A 223 -6.72 24.90 39.14
N GLN A 224 -7.84 25.32 38.53
CA GLN A 224 -9.19 24.86 38.86
C GLN A 224 -9.82 23.96 37.79
N SER A 225 -9.09 23.58 36.74
CA SER A 225 -9.61 22.71 35.69
C SER A 225 -9.68 21.24 36.14
N SER A 226 -10.84 20.59 35.98
CA SER A 226 -11.00 19.14 36.16
C SER A 226 -10.40 18.31 35.02
N GLN A 227 -9.75 18.96 34.05
CA GLN A 227 -9.23 18.34 32.83
C GLN A 227 -7.89 17.64 33.07
N ARG A 228 -7.76 16.41 32.54
CA ARG A 228 -6.47 15.71 32.53
C ARG A 228 -5.64 16.14 31.32
N TYR A 229 -4.35 16.29 31.56
CA TYR A 229 -3.34 16.57 30.54
C TYR A 229 -2.37 15.42 30.44
N TYR A 230 -1.97 15.06 29.23
CA TYR A 230 -0.97 14.04 28.96
C TYR A 230 0.25 14.66 28.27
N CYS A 231 1.43 14.10 28.51
CA CYS A 231 2.63 14.38 27.74
C CYS A 231 2.76 13.34 26.64
N ALA A 232 2.96 13.77 25.39
CA ALA A 232 3.32 12.91 24.29
C ALA A 232 4.67 13.30 23.72
N VAL A 233 5.52 12.31 23.45
CA VAL A 233 6.78 12.48 22.73
C VAL A 233 6.63 11.85 21.36
N THR A 234 6.98 12.58 20.31
CA THR A 234 6.97 12.12 18.93
C THR A 234 8.37 12.25 18.33
N ILE A 235 8.66 11.43 17.33
CA ILE A 235 9.87 11.52 16.52
C ILE A 235 9.48 11.46 15.04
N GLY A 236 10.28 12.08 14.18
CA GLY A 236 9.92 12.20 12.78
C GLY A 236 11.05 12.64 11.87
N GLU A 237 10.69 12.97 10.63
CA GLU A 237 11.65 13.36 9.60
C GLU A 237 12.19 14.78 9.79
N ASP A 238 11.33 15.74 10.13
CA ASP A 238 11.73 17.15 10.26
C ASP A 238 12.25 17.46 11.67
N ALA A 239 11.60 16.89 12.68
CA ALA A 239 11.98 17.00 14.08
C ALA A 239 12.40 15.62 14.61
N VAL A 240 13.65 15.51 15.06
CA VAL A 240 14.16 14.28 15.67
C VAL A 240 13.36 13.94 16.93
N ILE A 241 12.99 14.96 17.72
CA ILE A 241 12.13 14.83 18.90
C ILE A 241 11.16 16.01 18.94
N SER A 242 9.90 15.77 19.25
CA SER A 242 8.94 16.79 19.66
C SER A 242 8.18 16.31 20.89
N ALA A 243 7.80 17.24 21.77
CA ALA A 243 6.95 16.95 22.91
C ALA A 243 5.68 17.81 22.85
N TYR A 244 4.56 17.24 23.25
CA TYR A 244 3.24 17.85 23.22
C TYR A 244 2.52 17.64 24.54
N ARG A 245 1.74 18.65 24.95
CA ARG A 245 0.70 18.54 25.97
C ARG A 245 -0.63 18.25 25.27
N LEU A 246 -1.26 17.14 25.63
CA LEU A 246 -2.53 16.66 25.09
C LEU A 246 -3.63 16.86 26.13
N SER A 247 -4.73 17.52 25.78
CA SER A 247 -5.88 17.70 26.69
C SER A 247 -6.95 16.64 26.45
N GLU A 248 -7.70 16.26 27.48
CA GLU A 248 -8.94 15.47 27.28
C GLU A 248 -10.11 16.29 26.70
N ASP A 249 -10.05 17.63 26.79
CA ASP A 249 -11.15 18.50 26.38
C ASP A 249 -11.47 18.42 24.87
N ARG A 250 -12.77 18.35 24.57
CA ARG A 250 -13.37 18.42 23.24
C ARG A 250 -13.61 19.86 22.79
N GLY A 251 -13.37 20.84 23.67
CA GLY A 251 -13.35 22.27 23.37
C GLY A 251 -12.48 22.53 22.14
N ARG A 252 -13.09 23.15 21.13
CA ARG A 252 -12.53 23.33 19.78
C ARG A 252 -11.06 23.77 19.86
N SER A 253 -10.16 22.87 19.47
CA SER A 253 -8.84 23.29 19.00
C SER A 253 -9.07 24.38 17.94
N LEU A 254 -8.54 25.59 18.14
CA LEU A 254 -8.57 26.64 17.12
C LEU A 254 -8.01 26.12 15.78
N VAL A 255 -7.13 25.11 15.85
CA VAL A 255 -6.58 24.38 14.70
C VAL A 255 -7.59 23.40 14.09
N GLY A 256 -8.53 22.86 14.87
CA GLY A 256 -9.66 22.06 14.38
C GLY A 256 -10.70 22.89 13.62
N ALA A 257 -10.88 24.17 13.95
CA ALA A 257 -11.70 25.09 13.16
C ALA A 257 -11.04 25.52 11.84
N ILE A 258 -9.72 25.44 11.76
CA ILE A 258 -8.94 25.75 10.54
C ILE A 258 -8.74 24.48 9.71
N LEU A 259 -8.53 23.30 10.30
CA LEU A 259 -8.44 22.04 9.56
C LEU A 259 -9.80 21.50 9.09
N SER A 260 -10.91 21.86 9.76
CA SER A 260 -12.26 21.61 9.23
C SER A 260 -12.71 22.61 8.15
N LYS A 261 -11.95 23.69 7.94
CA LYS A 261 -12.19 24.70 6.89
C LYS A 261 -11.11 24.75 5.79
N VAL A 262 -10.06 23.93 5.90
CA VAL A 262 -9.00 23.78 4.88
C VAL A 262 -8.98 22.35 4.30
N VAL A 263 -10.13 21.67 4.35
CA VAL A 263 -10.50 20.73 3.29
C VAL A 263 -11.05 21.61 2.15
N PRO A 264 -10.40 21.72 0.98
CA PRO A 264 -10.99 22.46 -0.11
C PRO A 264 -12.31 21.82 -0.51
N ALA A 265 -13.37 22.60 -0.39
CA ALA A 265 -14.64 22.39 -1.04
C ALA A 265 -14.42 22.10 -2.54
N ALA A 266 -14.76 20.87 -2.94
CA ALA A 266 -15.16 20.54 -4.31
C ALA A 266 -16.18 19.37 -4.27
N ALA A 267 -17.10 19.40 -3.29
CA ALA A 267 -18.26 18.54 -3.27
C ALA A 267 -19.45 19.32 -2.69
N SER A 268 -20.49 19.46 -3.51
CA SER A 268 -21.78 20.12 -3.26
C SER A 268 -21.86 21.64 -3.49
N THR A 269 -22.01 22.02 -4.75
CA THR A 269 -23.00 23.04 -5.13
C THR A 269 -23.62 22.64 -6.46
N ILE A 270 -24.53 21.66 -6.42
CA ILE A 270 -25.79 21.54 -7.20
C ILE A 270 -26.54 20.39 -6.52
N ALA A 271 -27.22 20.70 -5.42
CA ALA A 271 -28.27 19.86 -4.86
C ALA A 271 -29.16 20.71 -3.94
N SER A 272 -29.66 21.82 -4.48
CA SER A 272 -30.73 22.59 -3.83
C SER A 272 -31.54 23.32 -4.88
N PHE A 273 -32.28 22.58 -5.71
CA PHE A 273 -33.46 23.11 -6.40
C PHE A 273 -34.51 22.05 -6.84
N SER A 274 -34.46 20.80 -6.36
CA SER A 274 -35.41 19.75 -6.79
C SER A 274 -36.21 19.07 -5.66
N LYS A 275 -36.42 19.74 -4.52
CA LYS A 275 -37.37 19.28 -3.47
C LYS A 275 -38.55 20.21 -3.27
N LEU A 276 -39.00 20.84 -4.35
CA LEU A 276 -40.37 21.33 -4.48
C LEU A 276 -40.93 20.67 -5.74
N ILE A 277 -42.06 19.99 -5.63
CA ILE A 277 -42.73 19.14 -6.64
C ILE A 277 -42.29 17.66 -6.54
N TRP A 278 -43.30 16.80 -6.39
CA TRP A 278 -43.28 15.35 -6.12
C TRP A 278 -43.34 14.94 -4.64
N ARG A 279 -44.55 15.12 -4.08
CA ARG A 279 -45.11 14.22 -3.07
C ARG A 279 -45.70 13.01 -3.80
N SER A 280 -45.21 11.80 -3.49
CA SER A 280 -46.02 10.58 -3.46
C SER A 280 -45.27 9.50 -2.69
N ASN A 281 -46.01 8.82 -1.81
CA ASN A 281 -45.57 7.73 -0.95
C ASN A 281 -44.86 6.62 -1.75
N ASP A 282 -43.74 6.12 -1.22
CA ASP A 282 -43.59 4.69 -0.92
C ASP A 282 -42.33 4.42 -0.06
N GLN A 283 -42.46 3.44 0.84
CA GLN A 283 -41.50 3.09 1.88
C GLN A 283 -40.28 2.37 1.31
N SER A 284 -39.09 2.96 1.44
CA SER A 284 -37.79 2.32 1.15
C SER A 284 -37.02 1.99 2.44
N PRO A 285 -36.27 0.86 2.50
CA PRO A 285 -35.59 0.43 3.73
C PRO A 285 -34.44 1.37 4.12
N LYS A 286 -34.30 1.61 5.43
CA LYS A 286 -33.33 2.54 6.03
C LYS A 286 -31.88 2.15 5.69
N ARG A 287 -31.16 2.99 4.94
CA ARG A 287 -29.70 2.94 4.78
C ARG A 287 -29.00 2.99 6.16
N LYS A 288 -28.07 2.07 6.41
CA LYS A 288 -27.18 2.11 7.59
C LYS A 288 -26.33 3.40 7.54
N PRO A 289 -26.13 4.12 8.66
CA PRO A 289 -25.35 5.36 8.67
C PRO A 289 -23.85 5.08 8.50
N GLU A 290 -23.18 5.81 7.61
CA GLU A 290 -21.72 5.87 7.53
C GLU A 290 -21.11 6.35 8.87
N ALA A 291 -20.04 5.69 9.31
CA ALA A 291 -19.39 5.95 10.58
C ALA A 291 -18.67 7.31 10.58
N LYS A 292 -19.21 8.31 11.28
CA LYS A 292 -18.58 9.64 11.46
C LYS A 292 -17.22 9.53 12.20
N THR A 293 -16.20 10.20 11.67
CA THR A 293 -14.87 10.37 12.28
C THR A 293 -14.95 11.27 13.51
N GLN A 294 -14.22 10.93 14.58
CA GLN A 294 -14.21 11.68 15.84
C GLN A 294 -13.40 12.99 15.74
N SER A 295 -13.85 14.06 16.39
CA SER A 295 -13.14 15.36 16.41
C SER A 295 -11.86 15.31 17.24
N PHE A 296 -10.80 15.99 16.77
CA PHE A 296 -9.53 16.12 17.49
C PHE A 296 -9.67 16.95 18.77
N ALA A 297 -9.10 16.43 19.87
CA ALA A 297 -8.83 17.18 21.08
C ALA A 297 -7.57 18.06 20.91
N ARG A 298 -7.37 19.02 21.83
CA ARG A 298 -6.28 20.00 21.72
C ARG A 298 -4.91 19.36 22.03
N ALA A 299 -3.94 19.60 21.15
CA ALA A 299 -2.54 19.28 21.36
C ALA A 299 -1.70 20.56 21.25
N SER A 300 -0.88 20.83 22.26
CA SER A 300 -0.03 22.02 22.35
C SER A 300 1.44 21.62 22.39
N SER A 301 2.25 22.13 21.46
CA SER A 301 3.69 21.85 21.44
C SER A 301 4.37 22.40 22.69
N LEU A 302 5.22 21.59 23.32
CA LEU A 302 6.02 21.94 24.50
C LEU A 302 7.46 22.26 24.11
N THR A 303 8.12 21.33 23.41
CA THR A 303 9.50 21.50 22.92
C THR A 303 9.71 20.71 21.64
N CYS A 304 10.73 21.08 20.88
CA CYS A 304 11.09 20.46 19.62
C CYS A 304 12.61 20.52 19.43
N ILE A 305 13.20 19.40 19.03
CA ILE A 305 14.61 19.28 18.64
C ILE A 305 14.63 18.98 17.13
N LYS A 306 15.00 19.99 16.34
CA LYS A 306 15.29 19.85 14.91
C LYS A 306 16.79 19.74 14.74
N ASP A 307 17.26 18.77 13.97
CA ASP A 307 18.68 18.49 13.81
C ASP A 307 18.95 17.90 12.41
N TYR A 308 18.69 18.70 11.38
CA TYR A 308 18.90 18.28 9.99
C TYR A 308 20.39 17.98 9.73
N PRO A 309 20.74 16.91 9.00
CA PRO A 309 19.89 16.01 8.21
C PRO A 309 19.37 14.77 8.97
N ARG A 310 19.41 14.77 10.30
CA ARG A 310 19.03 13.62 11.12
C ARG A 310 17.53 13.54 11.26
N LYS A 311 17.02 12.32 11.15
CA LYS A 311 15.61 11.96 11.31
C LYS A 311 15.49 11.01 12.49
N GLY A 312 14.46 11.16 13.31
CA GLY A 312 14.16 10.18 14.36
C GLY A 312 13.60 8.89 13.74
N GLU A 313 14.11 7.73 14.15
CA GLU A 313 13.74 6.44 13.56
C GLU A 313 12.95 5.52 14.49
N LYS A 314 13.37 5.40 15.77
CA LYS A 314 12.71 4.53 16.75
C LYS A 314 12.66 5.19 18.13
N LEU A 315 11.55 5.01 18.82
CA LEU A 315 11.36 5.43 20.21
C LEU A 315 11.08 4.21 21.10
N THR A 316 11.86 4.05 22.16
CA THR A 316 11.62 3.06 23.23
C THR A 316 11.41 3.79 24.54
N LEU A 317 10.35 3.45 25.29
CA LEU A 317 10.02 4.05 26.58
C LEU A 317 10.45 3.11 27.73
N SER A 318 10.94 3.67 28.83
CA SER A 318 11.21 2.88 30.05
C SER A 318 9.92 2.37 30.67
N PRO A 319 9.94 1.29 31.47
CA PRO A 319 8.74 0.76 32.12
C PRO A 319 7.97 1.79 32.96
N SER A 320 8.69 2.70 33.62
CA SER A 320 8.11 3.81 34.39
C SER A 320 7.54 4.93 33.53
N GLY A 321 7.92 5.01 32.25
CA GLY A 321 7.64 6.14 31.38
C GLY A 321 8.52 7.37 31.59
N THR A 322 9.48 7.34 32.51
CA THR A 322 10.30 8.51 32.90
C THR A 322 11.51 8.74 32.00
N LEU A 323 11.93 7.74 31.22
CA LEU A 323 13.01 7.84 30.26
C LEU A 323 12.57 7.32 28.89
N ALA A 324 13.04 7.94 27.82
CA ALA A 324 12.85 7.45 26.46
C ALA A 324 14.21 7.38 25.73
N ALA A 325 14.47 6.29 25.03
CA ALA A 325 15.61 6.16 24.12
C ALA A 325 15.14 6.40 22.69
N ILE A 326 15.78 7.35 22.00
CA ILE A 326 15.48 7.70 20.60
C ILE A 326 16.70 7.40 19.73
N THR A 327 16.52 6.60 18.67
CA THR A 327 17.55 6.38 17.64
C THR A 327 17.35 7.33 16.46
N ASP A 328 18.43 7.80 15.84
CA ASP A 328 18.38 8.62 14.63
C ASP A 328 19.03 7.99 13.40
N SER A 329 18.69 8.54 12.23
CA SER A 329 19.11 8.05 10.90
C SER A 329 20.62 8.08 10.64
N LEU A 330 21.38 8.79 11.47
CA LEU A 330 22.83 8.89 11.35
C LEU A 330 23.55 8.27 12.56
N GLY A 331 22.87 7.37 13.28
CA GLY A 331 23.45 6.49 14.28
C GLY A 331 23.76 7.13 15.64
N ARG A 332 22.97 8.13 16.08
CA ARG A 332 22.94 8.53 17.49
C ARG A 332 21.80 7.85 18.24
N ILE A 333 22.00 7.72 19.54
CA ILE A 333 20.98 7.32 20.51
C ILE A 333 20.89 8.44 21.54
N LEU A 334 19.71 9.01 21.74
CA LEU A 334 19.41 10.07 22.70
C LEU A 334 18.61 9.46 23.85
N LEU A 335 19.07 9.61 25.09
CA LEU A 335 18.29 9.30 26.28
C LEU A 335 17.60 10.58 26.76
N LEU A 336 16.29 10.65 26.59
CA LEU A 336 15.43 11.75 27.00
C LEU A 336 14.84 11.46 28.39
N ASP A 337 14.95 12.40 29.31
CA ASP A 337 14.11 12.44 30.51
C ASP A 337 12.74 13.02 30.11
N THR A 338 11.68 12.23 30.24
CA THR A 338 10.36 12.56 29.67
C THR A 338 9.57 13.56 30.53
N GLN A 339 9.99 13.75 31.78
CA GLN A 339 9.39 14.72 32.69
C GLN A 339 10.05 16.09 32.51
N ALA A 340 11.38 16.12 32.52
CA ALA A 340 12.14 17.35 32.32
C ALA A 340 12.24 17.75 30.83
N LEU A 341 11.95 16.84 29.90
CA LEU A 341 12.05 17.03 28.45
C LEU A 341 13.47 17.43 28.00
N VAL A 342 14.49 16.86 28.66
CA VAL A 342 15.91 17.11 28.38
C VAL A 342 16.64 15.82 28.01
N VAL A 343 17.56 15.91 27.06
CA VAL A 343 18.45 14.79 26.72
C VAL A 343 19.52 14.67 27.80
N VAL A 344 19.46 13.60 28.60
CA VAL A 344 20.37 13.35 29.72
C VAL A 344 21.62 12.57 29.32
N ARG A 345 21.59 11.89 28.15
CA ARG A 345 22.74 11.15 27.63
C ARG A 345 22.65 10.94 26.13
N LEU A 346 23.82 10.81 25.48
CA LEU A 346 23.93 10.58 24.04
C LEU A 346 25.02 9.54 23.74
N TRP A 347 24.71 8.61 22.84
CA TRP A 347 25.69 7.70 22.23
C TRP A 347 25.81 7.98 20.72
N LYS A 348 27.02 7.79 20.15
CA LYS A 348 27.32 7.99 18.73
C LYS A 348 27.88 6.71 18.08
N GLY A 349 27.65 6.54 16.78
CA GLY A 349 28.18 5.41 16.02
C GLY A 349 27.38 4.11 16.17
N TYR A 350 26.07 4.23 16.44
CA TYR A 350 25.12 3.13 16.62
C TYR A 350 24.06 3.16 15.50
N ARG A 351 24.50 3.13 14.24
CA ARG A 351 23.59 3.09 13.09
C ARG A 351 22.80 1.78 13.09
N ASP A 352 21.51 1.86 12.75
CA ASP A 352 20.55 0.75 12.74
C ASP A 352 20.30 0.11 14.12
N ALA A 353 20.67 0.78 15.21
CA ALA A 353 20.53 0.23 16.55
C ALA A 353 19.05 0.06 16.98
N SER A 354 18.85 -0.84 17.93
CA SER A 354 17.58 -0.99 18.65
C SER A 354 17.84 -1.00 20.14
N CYS A 355 16.95 -0.36 20.90
CA CYS A 355 17.12 -0.18 22.33
C CYS A 355 15.96 -0.81 23.10
N VAL A 356 16.26 -1.46 24.22
CA VAL A 356 15.28 -2.01 25.17
C VAL A 356 15.70 -1.64 26.58
N PHE A 357 14.73 -1.25 27.42
CA PHE A 357 14.97 -1.06 28.84
C PHE A 357 14.82 -2.38 29.59
N MET A 358 15.69 -2.61 30.57
CA MET A 358 15.68 -3.81 31.40
C MET A 358 16.14 -3.48 32.82
N GLU A 359 15.75 -4.30 33.78
CA GLU A 359 16.30 -4.24 35.14
C GLU A 359 17.39 -5.30 35.31
N MET A 360 18.50 -4.92 35.95
CA MET A 360 19.61 -5.83 36.24
C MET A 360 20.04 -5.69 37.69
N LEU A 361 20.40 -6.80 38.32
CA LEU A 361 20.96 -6.79 39.66
C LEU A 361 22.25 -5.94 39.69
N ALA A 362 22.25 -4.86 40.47
CA ALA A 362 23.43 -4.06 40.74
C ALA A 362 24.42 -4.92 41.54
N LYS A 363 25.66 -5.07 41.06
CA LYS A 363 26.68 -5.86 41.76
C LYS A 363 26.86 -5.31 43.18
N LYS A 364 26.47 -6.08 44.19
CA LYS A 364 26.88 -5.84 45.59
C LYS A 364 28.36 -6.23 45.71
N ASP A 365 29.16 -5.35 46.30
CA ASP A 365 30.57 -5.60 46.55
C ASP A 365 30.77 -6.95 47.28
N LYS A 366 31.80 -7.68 46.85
CA LYS A 366 32.25 -8.93 47.47
C LYS A 366 32.82 -8.64 48.86
N GLY A 367 31.97 -8.47 49.85
CA GLY A 367 32.43 -8.16 51.19
C GLY A 367 31.29 -7.97 52.19
N LYS A 368 30.43 -8.98 52.36
CA LYS A 368 29.70 -9.25 53.61
C LYS A 368 29.05 -10.64 53.53
N SER A 369 29.25 -11.41 54.59
CA SER A 369 28.95 -12.85 54.69
C SER A 369 27.46 -13.15 54.83
N VAL A 370 27.05 -14.22 54.12
CA VAL A 370 26.16 -15.31 54.54
C VAL A 370 24.92 -14.91 55.37
N PHE A 371 23.85 -14.54 54.65
CA PHE A 371 22.52 -15.14 54.77
C PHE A 371 21.89 -15.05 53.37
N HIS A 372 21.27 -16.12 52.88
CA HIS A 372 20.52 -16.13 51.62
C HIS A 372 19.32 -15.18 51.74
N SER A 373 19.53 -13.90 51.47
CA SER A 373 18.45 -12.95 51.21
C SER A 373 18.17 -13.00 49.71
N GLU A 374 16.93 -13.32 49.34
CA GLU A 374 16.49 -13.09 47.97
C GLU A 374 16.69 -11.61 47.63
N PRO A 375 17.18 -11.30 46.41
CA PRO A 375 17.40 -9.92 46.02
C PRO A 375 16.09 -9.14 46.09
N VAL A 376 16.10 -8.04 46.83
CA VAL A 376 14.94 -7.14 46.98
C VAL A 376 14.95 -6.16 45.80
N LYS A 377 13.81 -5.54 45.48
CA LYS A 377 13.69 -4.57 44.37
C LYS A 377 14.77 -3.48 44.36
N SER A 378 15.27 -3.07 45.54
CA SER A 378 16.35 -2.10 45.70
C SER A 378 17.72 -2.59 45.22
N ASP A 379 17.92 -3.91 45.07
CA ASP A 379 19.15 -4.49 44.54
C ASP A 379 19.21 -4.43 43.00
N TYR A 380 18.14 -4.00 42.32
CA TYR A 380 18.09 -3.87 40.86
C TYR A 380 18.31 -2.43 40.39
N CYS A 381 18.97 -2.28 39.25
CA CYS A 381 19.16 -1.01 38.57
C CYS A 381 18.56 -1.05 37.16
N LEU A 382 17.96 0.07 36.76
CA LEU A 382 17.45 0.25 35.40
C LEU A 382 18.62 0.41 34.42
N CYS A 383 18.56 -0.36 33.34
CA CYS A 383 19.56 -0.40 32.29
C CYS A 383 18.91 -0.24 30.91
N LEU A 384 19.73 0.14 29.93
CA LEU A 384 19.39 0.14 28.51
C LEU A 384 20.30 -0.83 27.79
N ALA A 385 19.70 -1.86 27.21
CA ALA A 385 20.35 -2.72 26.24
C ALA A 385 20.31 -2.03 24.87
N ILE A 386 21.49 -1.78 24.30
CA ILE A 386 21.68 -1.23 22.97
C ILE A 386 22.18 -2.37 22.08
N HIS A 387 21.32 -2.89 21.22
CA HIS A 387 21.72 -3.82 20.16
C HIS A 387 22.26 -3.00 18.98
N ALA A 388 23.50 -3.28 18.60
CA ALA A 388 24.22 -2.62 17.52
C ALA A 388 24.54 -3.64 16.40
N PRO A 389 23.62 -3.85 15.44
CA PRO A 389 23.73 -4.92 14.46
C PRO A 389 25.03 -4.86 13.63
N ARG A 390 25.46 -3.66 13.22
CA ARG A 390 26.70 -3.46 12.44
C ARG A 390 27.97 -3.85 13.21
N LYS A 391 27.92 -3.78 14.53
CA LYS A 391 29.03 -4.15 15.42
C LYS A 391 28.92 -5.61 15.87
N GLY A 392 27.79 -6.28 15.65
CA GLY A 392 27.54 -7.64 16.14
C GLY A 392 27.50 -7.75 17.67
N ILE A 393 27.07 -6.70 18.37
CA ILE A 393 27.06 -6.67 19.85
C ILE A 393 25.77 -6.11 20.44
N ILE A 394 25.47 -6.50 21.68
CA ILE A 394 24.58 -5.80 22.60
C ILE A 394 25.41 -5.21 23.73
N GLU A 395 25.27 -3.92 23.98
CA GLU A 395 25.85 -3.28 25.15
C GLU A 395 24.76 -2.96 26.17
N VAL A 396 25.01 -3.25 27.44
CA VAL A 396 24.09 -2.91 28.52
C VAL A 396 24.67 -1.78 29.36
N TRP A 397 23.96 -0.67 29.41
CA TRP A 397 24.37 0.55 30.10
C TRP A 397 23.46 0.81 31.29
N GLN A 398 24.06 1.11 32.44
CA GLN A 398 23.29 1.62 33.58
C GLN A 398 22.74 3.01 33.23
N MET A 399 21.49 3.27 33.61
CA MET A 399 20.76 4.47 33.23
C MET A 399 21.30 5.78 33.78
N ARG A 400 20.84 6.88 33.16
CA ARG A 400 21.38 8.23 33.31
C ARG A 400 22.87 8.22 33.00
N THR A 401 23.72 8.61 33.94
CA THR A 401 25.18 8.74 33.75
C THR A 401 25.97 7.48 34.11
N GLY A 402 25.29 6.35 34.38
CA GLY A 402 25.95 5.10 34.81
C GLY A 402 26.88 4.46 33.76
N PRO A 403 27.82 3.59 34.19
CA PRO A 403 28.78 2.94 33.30
C PRO A 403 28.14 1.86 32.40
N ARG A 404 28.91 1.40 31.41
CA ARG A 404 28.59 0.17 30.66
C ARG A 404 28.85 -1.04 31.56
N LEU A 405 27.84 -1.86 31.76
CA LEU A 405 27.88 -3.01 32.67
C LEU A 405 28.32 -4.30 31.96
N LEU A 406 27.87 -4.49 30.72
CA LEU A 406 28.08 -5.73 29.97
C LEU A 406 28.15 -5.47 28.47
N THR A 407 28.87 -6.35 27.76
CA THR A 407 28.83 -6.45 26.30
C THR A 407 28.65 -7.92 25.92
N ILE A 408 27.66 -8.20 25.07
CA ILE A 408 27.29 -9.53 24.61
C ILE A 408 27.53 -9.58 23.10
N GLN A 409 28.18 -10.64 22.60
CA GLN A 409 28.33 -10.86 21.16
C GLN A 409 27.05 -11.45 20.58
N CYS A 410 26.64 -10.99 19.41
CA CYS A 410 25.42 -11.43 18.72
C CYS A 410 25.71 -11.79 17.26
N GLY A 411 25.05 -12.85 16.79
CA GLY A 411 25.17 -13.28 15.40
C GLY A 411 24.55 -12.26 14.43
N LYS A 412 24.95 -12.33 13.16
CA LYS A 412 24.21 -11.67 12.09
C LYS A 412 22.78 -12.21 12.06
N GLY A 413 21.79 -11.35 11.80
CA GLY A 413 20.38 -11.76 11.78
C GLY A 413 19.67 -11.74 13.14
N SER A 414 20.34 -11.32 14.23
CA SER A 414 19.68 -11.17 15.54
C SER A 414 18.74 -9.96 15.57
N LYS A 415 17.63 -10.09 16.30
CA LYS A 415 16.67 -9.01 16.57
C LYS A 415 16.43 -8.94 18.08
N LEU A 416 16.52 -7.74 18.64
CA LEU A 416 16.20 -7.50 20.05
C LEU A 416 14.70 -7.21 20.18
N LEU A 417 14.01 -7.97 21.02
CA LEU A 417 12.58 -7.82 21.31
C LEU A 417 12.39 -7.52 22.81
N GLN A 418 11.40 -6.70 23.13
CA GLN A 418 10.99 -6.43 24.51
C GLN A 418 9.64 -7.13 24.73
N PRO A 419 9.46 -7.87 25.84
CA PRO A 419 8.15 -8.37 26.22
C PRO A 419 7.16 -7.22 26.41
N ALA A 420 5.91 -7.44 26.04
CA ALA A 420 4.84 -6.49 26.30
C ALA A 420 4.65 -6.28 27.80
N TYR A 421 4.11 -5.12 28.15
CA TYR A 421 3.82 -4.79 29.53
C TYR A 421 2.70 -5.69 30.07
N SER A 422 2.97 -6.45 31.14
CA SER A 422 1.94 -7.17 31.89
C SER A 422 1.61 -6.44 33.19
N ALA A 423 0.32 -6.22 33.44
CA ALA A 423 -0.17 -5.79 34.74
C ALA A 423 -0.39 -7.02 35.61
N CYS A 424 0.35 -7.16 36.72
CA CYS A 424 0.05 -8.13 37.76
C CYS A 424 -0.59 -7.40 38.94
N SER A 425 -1.90 -7.61 39.14
CA SER A 425 -2.66 -7.13 40.29
C SER A 425 -2.82 -8.22 41.37
N SER A 426 -1.75 -8.94 41.74
CA SER A 426 -1.78 -9.71 42.99
C SER A 426 -0.39 -10.01 43.54
N SER A 427 -0.33 -10.03 44.87
CA SER A 427 0.80 -10.34 45.75
C SER A 427 1.27 -11.81 45.68
N ARG A 428 1.11 -12.48 44.51
CA ARG A 428 1.51 -13.89 44.28
C ARG A 428 2.45 -14.12 43.11
N CYS A 429 2.86 -13.10 42.35
CA CYS A 429 3.95 -13.26 41.39
C CYS A 429 5.31 -13.07 42.08
N TYR A 430 5.74 -14.13 42.77
CA TYR A 430 7.16 -14.35 43.01
C TYR A 430 7.89 -14.32 41.66
N SER A 431 8.91 -13.47 41.58
CA SER A 431 10.08 -13.60 40.69
C SER A 431 9.90 -14.46 39.43
N SER A 432 9.36 -13.89 38.36
CA SER A 432 9.53 -14.47 37.01
C SER A 432 9.89 -13.40 35.99
N GLY A 433 10.87 -12.57 36.36
CA GLY A 433 11.76 -11.95 35.37
C GLY A 433 12.68 -13.02 34.77
N LEU A 434 12.11 -13.90 33.93
CA LEU A 434 12.87 -14.85 33.14
C LEU A 434 13.20 -14.21 31.78
N SER A 435 14.45 -13.78 31.65
CA SER A 435 15.06 -13.46 30.37
C SER A 435 15.12 -14.74 29.52
N LEU A 436 14.27 -14.84 28.50
CA LEU A 436 14.30 -15.91 27.50
C LEU A 436 14.97 -15.41 26.21
N PRO A 437 16.14 -15.96 25.81
CA PRO A 437 16.79 -15.65 24.54
C PRO A 437 16.36 -16.64 23.43
N ILE A 438 15.75 -16.13 22.35
CA ILE A 438 15.48 -16.91 21.13
C ILE A 438 16.56 -16.56 20.10
N GLY A 439 17.32 -17.56 19.66
CA GLY A 439 18.33 -17.44 18.61
C GLY A 439 18.19 -18.56 17.59
N PHE A 440 18.05 -18.22 16.31
CA PHE A 440 18.08 -19.17 15.20
C PHE A 440 19.54 -19.57 14.91
N ARG A 441 19.85 -20.87 14.95
CA ARG A 441 21.07 -21.42 14.34
C ARG A 441 20.72 -22.13 13.04
N SER A 442 21.36 -21.65 11.96
CA SER A 442 21.59 -22.42 10.74
C SER A 442 22.71 -23.44 10.99
N SER A 443 22.44 -24.72 10.76
CA SER A 443 23.49 -25.74 10.66
C SER A 443 23.69 -26.13 9.19
N PRO A 444 24.94 -26.31 8.71
CA PRO A 444 25.21 -26.76 7.35
C PRO A 444 24.98 -28.27 7.26
N ILE A 445 24.27 -28.72 6.23
CA ILE A 445 24.15 -30.14 5.90
C ILE A 445 25.41 -30.56 5.15
N ASN A 446 26.14 -31.53 5.72
CA ASN A 446 27.24 -32.23 5.08
C ASN A 446 26.72 -33.05 3.89
N VAL A 447 27.36 -32.86 2.73
CA VAL A 447 27.15 -33.67 1.53
C VAL A 447 27.93 -34.98 1.69
N GLY A 448 27.21 -36.08 1.91
CA GLY A 448 27.76 -37.42 1.84
C GLY A 448 27.77 -37.91 0.39
N LEU A 449 28.97 -38.14 -0.14
CA LEU A 449 29.22 -38.85 -1.40
C LEU A 449 28.83 -40.33 -1.25
N VAL A 450 27.91 -40.79 -2.09
CA VAL A 450 27.74 -42.22 -2.41
C VAL A 450 27.64 -42.35 -3.93
N SER A 451 28.42 -43.28 -4.48
CA SER A 451 28.67 -43.52 -5.89
C SER A 451 27.91 -44.75 -6.43
N TYR A 452 27.78 -44.76 -7.78
CA TYR A 452 27.43 -45.85 -8.73
C TYR A 452 25.94 -46.08 -9.09
N PRO A 453 25.62 -46.62 -10.31
CA PRO A 453 26.34 -46.60 -11.60
C PRO A 453 25.49 -46.15 -12.82
N ARG A 454 26.19 -45.93 -13.94
CA ARG A 454 25.72 -45.61 -15.30
C ARG A 454 24.76 -46.65 -15.93
N ARG A 455 23.89 -46.14 -16.83
CA ARG A 455 23.41 -46.63 -18.17
C ARG A 455 21.90 -46.33 -18.30
N HIS A 456 21.28 -45.97 -19.42
CA HIS A 456 21.62 -45.93 -20.84
C HIS A 456 20.76 -44.83 -21.53
N THR A 457 21.27 -44.42 -22.69
CA THR A 457 20.76 -43.56 -23.78
C THR A 457 19.29 -43.73 -24.22
N ASN A 458 18.62 -42.63 -24.61
CA ASN A 458 17.99 -42.50 -25.94
C ASN A 458 17.61 -41.04 -26.31
N SER A 459 17.52 -40.83 -27.63
CA SER A 459 17.67 -39.61 -28.46
C SER A 459 16.72 -38.41 -28.26
N PRO A 460 17.07 -37.21 -28.77
CA PRO A 460 16.18 -36.06 -28.83
C PRO A 460 15.25 -36.14 -30.05
N ARG A 461 13.95 -35.83 -29.86
CA ARG A 461 13.02 -35.60 -30.98
C ARG A 461 13.21 -34.19 -31.51
N LYS A 462 13.69 -34.10 -32.77
CA LYS A 462 13.62 -32.92 -33.63
C LYS A 462 12.15 -32.55 -33.87
N LEU A 463 11.79 -31.28 -33.64
CA LEU A 463 10.59 -30.70 -34.21
C LEU A 463 10.92 -30.25 -35.64
N VAL A 464 10.20 -30.80 -36.61
CA VAL A 464 10.32 -30.45 -38.04
C VAL A 464 9.52 -29.17 -38.28
N ILE A 465 10.19 -28.11 -38.71
CA ILE A 465 9.56 -26.93 -39.28
C ILE A 465 9.13 -27.30 -40.71
N ALA A 466 7.83 -27.40 -40.95
CA ALA A 466 7.28 -27.47 -42.29
C ALA A 466 7.05 -26.04 -42.80
N SER A 467 7.83 -25.66 -43.80
CA SER A 467 7.61 -24.49 -44.63
C SER A 467 6.42 -24.71 -45.56
N SER A 468 5.38 -23.90 -45.44
CA SER A 468 4.39 -23.71 -46.49
C SER A 468 4.31 -22.22 -46.84
N SER A 469 5.00 -21.88 -47.92
CA SER A 469 4.73 -20.68 -48.70
C SER A 469 3.30 -20.75 -49.24
N SER A 470 2.44 -19.83 -48.81
CA SER A 470 1.26 -19.46 -49.59
C SER A 470 1.09 -17.96 -49.55
N SER A 471 1.55 -17.33 -50.62
CA SER A 471 1.07 -16.03 -51.05
C SER A 471 -0.44 -16.13 -51.27
N SER A 472 -1.22 -15.51 -50.41
CA SER A 472 -2.58 -15.10 -50.77
C SER A 472 -2.85 -13.74 -50.14
N SER A 473 -2.92 -12.74 -51.01
CA SER A 473 -3.51 -11.45 -50.76
C SER A 473 -5.00 -11.66 -50.41
N SER A 474 -5.32 -11.88 -49.14
CA SER A 474 -6.66 -11.61 -48.63
C SER A 474 -6.68 -10.16 -48.17
N SER A 475 -7.50 -9.34 -48.81
CA SER A 475 -7.90 -8.05 -48.25
C SER A 475 -8.75 -8.35 -47.00
N SER A 476 -8.10 -8.63 -45.86
CA SER A 476 -8.79 -8.80 -44.59
C SER A 476 -9.38 -7.45 -44.20
N SER A 477 -10.70 -7.42 -44.00
CA SER A 477 -11.37 -6.18 -43.60
C SER A 477 -10.91 -5.80 -42.19
N ASP A 478 -10.66 -4.51 -41.94
CA ASP A 478 -10.23 -4.01 -40.63
C ASP A 478 -11.12 -4.55 -39.48
N PRO A 479 -10.54 -4.96 -38.33
CA PRO A 479 -11.33 -5.37 -37.17
C PRO A 479 -12.26 -4.26 -36.69
N LEU A 480 -13.34 -4.63 -36.00
CA LEU A 480 -14.39 -3.70 -35.54
C LEU A 480 -13.83 -2.47 -34.80
N LEU A 481 -12.85 -2.68 -33.92
CA LEU A 481 -12.21 -1.60 -33.16
C LEU A 481 -11.47 -0.60 -34.07
N VAL A 482 -10.76 -1.09 -35.09
CA VAL A 482 -10.01 -0.25 -36.04
C VAL A 482 -10.98 0.60 -36.86
N LYS A 483 -12.08 0.00 -37.34
CA LYS A 483 -13.15 0.71 -38.06
C LYS A 483 -13.75 1.84 -37.22
N ALA A 484 -14.09 1.54 -35.95
CA ALA A 484 -14.60 2.57 -35.04
C ALA A 484 -13.55 3.66 -34.74
N ALA A 485 -12.28 3.30 -34.61
CA ALA A 485 -11.19 4.27 -34.41
C ALA A 485 -11.08 5.24 -35.60
N LYS A 486 -11.17 4.72 -36.83
CA LYS A 486 -11.21 5.50 -38.09
C LYS A 486 -12.50 6.30 -38.27
N GLY A 487 -13.48 6.16 -37.37
CA GLY A 487 -14.77 6.82 -37.46
C GLY A 487 -15.69 6.22 -38.53
N GLU A 488 -15.44 4.99 -38.98
CA GLU A 488 -16.32 4.29 -39.91
C GLU A 488 -17.64 3.88 -39.23
N ALA A 489 -18.66 3.61 -40.04
CA ALA A 489 -19.94 3.11 -39.54
C ALA A 489 -19.77 1.64 -39.09
N VAL A 490 -20.20 1.36 -37.86
CA VAL A 490 -20.18 0.01 -37.27
C VAL A 490 -21.57 -0.34 -36.71
N SER A 491 -21.86 -1.62 -36.49
CA SER A 491 -23.17 -2.07 -35.99
C SER A 491 -23.33 -1.92 -34.48
N ARG A 492 -22.24 -1.88 -33.72
CA ARG A 492 -22.21 -1.77 -32.25
C ARG A 492 -20.90 -1.13 -31.78
N PRO A 493 -20.81 -0.61 -30.53
CA PRO A 493 -19.53 -0.14 -30.02
C PRO A 493 -18.55 -1.33 -29.84
N PRO A 494 -17.33 -1.28 -30.40
CA PRO A 494 -16.28 -2.19 -29.98
C PRO A 494 -15.87 -1.91 -28.53
N ALA A 495 -15.52 -2.96 -27.79
CA ALA A 495 -15.16 -2.86 -26.38
C ALA A 495 -13.84 -3.55 -26.04
N TRP A 496 -13.03 -2.89 -25.23
CA TRP A 496 -11.85 -3.45 -24.55
C TRP A 496 -11.66 -2.73 -23.21
N MET A 497 -10.78 -3.24 -22.33
CA MET A 497 -10.51 -2.60 -21.04
C MET A 497 -9.01 -2.31 -20.86
N MET A 498 -8.69 -1.08 -20.43
CA MET A 498 -7.35 -0.81 -19.90
C MET A 498 -7.03 -1.74 -18.73
N ARG A 499 -5.81 -2.30 -18.68
CA ARG A 499 -5.40 -3.33 -17.70
C ARG A 499 -6.28 -4.60 -17.70
N GLN A 500 -6.85 -4.96 -18.85
CA GLN A 500 -7.60 -6.21 -19.02
C GLN A 500 -6.81 -7.47 -18.62
N ALA A 501 -5.50 -7.52 -18.90
CA ALA A 501 -4.64 -8.57 -18.35
C ALA A 501 -4.05 -8.06 -17.03
N GLY A 502 -4.54 -8.56 -15.90
CA GLY A 502 -4.17 -7.98 -14.62
C GLY A 502 -4.60 -8.73 -13.37
N ARG A 503 -4.26 -8.13 -12.22
CA ARG A 503 -4.37 -8.72 -10.87
C ARG A 503 -5.78 -9.05 -10.41
N TYR A 504 -6.82 -8.66 -11.14
CA TYR A 504 -8.18 -9.10 -10.86
C TYR A 504 -8.37 -10.58 -11.25
N MET A 505 -7.76 -11.02 -12.35
CA MET A 505 -7.86 -12.38 -12.87
C MET A 505 -7.08 -13.39 -12.01
N SER A 506 -7.74 -14.48 -11.64
CA SER A 506 -7.16 -15.60 -10.91
C SER A 506 -6.02 -16.28 -11.70
N VAL A 507 -6.16 -16.41 -13.02
CA VAL A 507 -5.14 -16.98 -13.92
C VAL A 507 -3.87 -16.13 -13.95
N TYR A 508 -4.02 -14.80 -14.07
CA TYR A 508 -2.89 -13.87 -13.99
C TYR A 508 -2.18 -13.97 -12.64
N LYS A 509 -2.94 -14.00 -11.53
CA LYS A 509 -2.38 -14.13 -10.18
C LYS A 509 -1.57 -15.41 -10.00
N LYS A 510 -2.04 -16.54 -10.52
CA LYS A 510 -1.31 -17.83 -10.49
C LYS A 510 -0.01 -17.76 -11.29
N LEU A 511 -0.04 -17.16 -12.48
CA LEU A 511 1.15 -16.95 -13.31
C LEU A 511 2.15 -16.01 -12.62
N ALA A 512 1.66 -14.92 -12.03
CA ALA A 512 2.45 -13.96 -11.26
C ALA A 512 3.19 -14.58 -10.07
N LEU A 513 2.62 -15.62 -9.44
CA LEU A 513 3.29 -16.35 -8.36
C LEU A 513 4.43 -17.22 -8.87
N LYS A 514 4.32 -17.76 -10.09
CA LYS A 514 5.37 -18.54 -10.74
C LYS A 514 6.50 -17.67 -11.28
N HIS A 515 6.14 -16.51 -11.84
CA HIS A 515 7.07 -15.51 -12.41
C HIS A 515 6.93 -14.20 -11.62
N PRO A 516 7.55 -14.10 -10.43
CA PRO A 516 7.34 -12.97 -9.52
C PRO A 516 7.87 -11.65 -10.09
N SER A 517 8.93 -11.70 -10.89
CA SER A 517 9.48 -10.51 -11.56
C SER A 517 8.47 -9.96 -12.55
N PHE A 518 8.17 -8.66 -12.46
CA PHE A 518 7.34 -8.01 -13.47
C PHE A 518 8.08 -7.96 -14.81
N ARG A 519 9.37 -7.60 -14.78
CA ARG A 519 10.21 -7.51 -15.99
C ARG A 519 10.28 -8.83 -16.72
N GLU A 520 10.44 -9.95 -16.01
CA GLU A 520 10.39 -11.28 -16.62
C GLU A 520 9.09 -11.51 -17.40
N ARG A 521 7.94 -11.14 -16.82
CA ARG A 521 6.63 -11.30 -17.48
C ARG A 521 6.41 -10.33 -18.64
N SER A 522 7.02 -9.15 -18.61
CA SER A 522 6.86 -8.11 -19.64
C SER A 522 7.97 -8.09 -20.70
N GLU A 523 9.00 -8.93 -20.55
CA GLU A 523 10.17 -9.01 -21.45
C GLU A 523 10.46 -10.44 -21.94
N ASN A 524 9.59 -11.41 -21.62
CA ASN A 524 9.63 -12.77 -22.16
C ASN A 524 8.46 -12.99 -23.12
N THR A 525 8.76 -13.33 -24.37
CA THR A 525 7.77 -13.47 -25.45
C THR A 525 6.61 -14.41 -25.09
N ASP A 526 6.90 -15.59 -24.53
CA ASP A 526 5.88 -16.59 -24.20
C ASP A 526 4.96 -16.08 -23.09
N LEU A 527 5.52 -15.45 -22.05
CA LEU A 527 4.75 -14.89 -20.94
C LEU A 527 3.91 -13.68 -21.39
N ILE A 528 4.46 -12.81 -22.24
CA ILE A 528 3.73 -11.67 -22.80
C ILE A 528 2.52 -12.18 -23.59
N VAL A 529 2.71 -13.16 -24.48
CA VAL A 529 1.62 -13.74 -25.28
C VAL A 529 0.58 -14.40 -24.39
N GLU A 530 1.01 -15.28 -23.46
CA GLU A 530 0.10 -15.97 -22.55
C GLU A 530 -0.74 -14.98 -21.74
N ILE A 531 -0.11 -13.98 -21.13
CA ILE A 531 -0.80 -12.98 -20.31
C ILE A 531 -1.76 -12.13 -21.16
N SER A 532 -1.33 -11.68 -22.35
CA SER A 532 -2.15 -10.86 -23.24
C SER A 532 -3.39 -11.61 -23.74
N LEU A 533 -3.29 -12.94 -23.93
CA LEU A 533 -4.40 -13.78 -24.38
C LEU A 533 -5.36 -14.20 -23.27
N GLN A 534 -5.02 -14.05 -21.98
CA GLN A 534 -5.93 -14.42 -20.88
C GLN A 534 -7.31 -13.74 -20.98
N PRO A 535 -7.42 -12.42 -21.15
CA PRO A 535 -8.72 -11.75 -21.29
C PRO A 535 -9.37 -12.07 -22.65
N TRP A 536 -8.56 -12.30 -23.68
CA TRP A 536 -9.04 -12.76 -24.99
C TRP A 536 -9.78 -14.09 -24.88
N GLN A 537 -9.18 -15.06 -24.21
CA GLN A 537 -9.75 -16.38 -23.99
C GLN A 537 -10.99 -16.33 -23.09
N ALA A 538 -10.94 -15.53 -22.02
CA ALA A 538 -12.02 -15.45 -21.04
C ALA A 538 -13.24 -14.65 -21.53
N PHE A 539 -13.01 -13.51 -22.20
CA PHE A 539 -14.07 -12.53 -22.44
C PHE A 539 -14.25 -12.13 -23.90
N LYS A 540 -13.32 -12.49 -24.80
CA LYS A 540 -13.33 -12.13 -26.23
C LYS A 540 -13.61 -10.62 -26.49
N PRO A 541 -12.83 -9.68 -25.91
CA PRO A 541 -12.90 -8.25 -26.23
C PRO A 541 -12.57 -7.98 -27.70
N ASP A 542 -13.07 -6.85 -28.24
CA ASP A 542 -12.76 -6.42 -29.62
C ASP A 542 -11.34 -5.86 -29.77
N GLY A 543 -10.64 -5.64 -28.65
CA GLY A 543 -9.25 -5.20 -28.58
C GLY A 543 -8.42 -6.04 -27.61
N VAL A 544 -7.24 -6.47 -28.06
CA VAL A 544 -6.25 -7.19 -27.25
C VAL A 544 -4.98 -6.35 -27.17
N ILE A 545 -4.80 -5.66 -26.04
CA ILE A 545 -3.58 -4.90 -25.79
C ILE A 545 -2.45 -5.84 -25.36
N ILE A 546 -1.26 -5.65 -25.95
CA ILE A 546 -0.05 -6.38 -25.54
C ILE A 546 0.26 -6.11 -24.06
N PHE A 547 0.64 -7.15 -23.32
CA PHE A 547 1.15 -7.01 -21.97
C PHE A 547 2.61 -6.54 -22.00
N SER A 548 2.84 -5.28 -21.63
CA SER A 548 4.18 -4.70 -21.49
C SER A 548 4.15 -3.58 -20.43
N ASP A 549 5.23 -2.81 -20.31
CA ASP A 549 5.29 -1.58 -19.52
C ASP A 549 5.65 -0.37 -20.40
N ILE A 550 5.19 0.82 -20.02
CA ILE A 550 5.57 2.05 -20.75
C ILE A 550 7.08 2.35 -20.64
N LEU A 551 7.75 1.81 -19.61
CA LEU A 551 9.18 1.97 -19.35
C LEU A 551 10.04 0.89 -20.02
N THR A 552 9.46 -0.15 -20.61
CA THR A 552 10.18 -1.21 -21.34
C THR A 552 11.26 -0.68 -22.31
N PRO A 553 11.05 0.41 -23.10
CA PRO A 553 12.07 0.87 -24.03
C PRO A 553 13.25 1.62 -23.37
N LEU A 554 13.19 1.97 -22.07
CA LEU A 554 14.23 2.77 -21.41
C LEU A 554 15.66 2.20 -21.58
N PRO A 555 15.92 0.90 -21.35
CA PRO A 555 17.26 0.34 -21.50
C PRO A 555 17.75 0.30 -22.96
N ALA A 556 16.82 0.32 -23.93
CA ALA A 556 17.14 0.33 -25.35
C ALA A 556 17.69 1.67 -25.84
N PHE A 557 17.61 2.74 -25.04
CA PHE A 557 18.22 4.04 -25.33
C PHE A 557 19.09 4.59 -24.18
N GLY A 558 19.54 3.70 -23.28
CA GLY A 558 20.59 4.02 -22.31
C GLY A 558 20.12 4.34 -20.88
N VAL A 559 18.85 4.11 -20.54
CA VAL A 559 18.33 4.34 -19.19
C VAL A 559 17.95 3.01 -18.50
N PRO A 560 18.78 2.48 -17.60
CA PRO A 560 18.44 1.27 -16.86
C PRO A 560 17.34 1.56 -15.83
N PHE A 561 16.40 0.64 -15.71
CA PHE A 561 15.37 0.66 -14.68
C PHE A 561 15.10 -0.73 -14.12
N ASP A 562 14.49 -0.76 -12.95
CA ASP A 562 13.96 -1.97 -12.34
C ASP A 562 12.58 -1.69 -11.74
N ILE A 563 11.84 -2.74 -11.38
CA ILE A 563 10.53 -2.64 -10.73
C ILE A 563 10.64 -3.32 -9.36
N GLU A 564 10.74 -2.50 -8.31
CA GLU A 564 10.70 -2.99 -6.93
C GLU A 564 9.25 -3.24 -6.49
N GLU A 565 9.00 -4.32 -5.76
CA GLU A 565 7.64 -4.75 -5.36
C GLU A 565 6.88 -3.68 -4.54
N VAL A 566 7.59 -2.90 -3.72
CA VAL A 566 6.99 -1.89 -2.84
C VAL A 566 7.03 -0.49 -3.45
N LYS A 567 8.15 -0.12 -4.11
CA LYS A 567 8.35 1.24 -4.64
C LYS A 567 7.83 1.42 -6.07
N GLY A 568 7.57 0.33 -6.78
CA GLY A 568 7.28 0.37 -8.21
C GLY A 568 8.56 0.61 -9.03
N PRO A 569 8.46 1.29 -10.19
CA PRO A 569 9.61 1.58 -11.03
C PRO A 569 10.67 2.42 -10.30
N VAL A 570 11.93 2.02 -10.45
CA VAL A 570 13.11 2.69 -9.91
C VAL A 570 14.10 2.94 -11.05
N ILE A 571 14.41 4.21 -11.28
CA ILE A 571 15.46 4.64 -12.22
C ILE A 571 16.73 4.91 -11.40
N GLN A 572 17.77 4.10 -11.65
CA GLN A 572 18.99 4.12 -10.84
C GLN A 572 19.80 5.41 -11.06
N SER A 573 19.76 5.96 -12.28
CA SER A 573 20.50 7.16 -12.68
C SER A 573 19.56 8.19 -13.30
N PRO A 574 18.86 9.01 -12.48
CA PRO A 574 17.99 10.06 -12.99
C PRO A 574 18.75 11.09 -13.85
N ILE A 575 18.13 11.56 -14.93
CA ILE A 575 18.72 12.56 -15.83
C ILE A 575 18.28 13.96 -15.40
N ARG A 576 19.22 14.79 -14.93
CA ARG A 576 18.91 16.15 -14.43
C ARG A 576 19.86 17.23 -14.95
N THR A 577 20.96 16.84 -15.56
CA THR A 577 22.01 17.75 -16.05
C THR A 577 22.36 17.49 -17.51
N GLU A 578 23.11 18.40 -18.14
CA GLU A 578 23.60 18.19 -19.51
C GLU A 578 24.54 16.99 -19.62
N ASP A 579 25.33 16.71 -18.59
CA ASP A 579 26.25 15.56 -18.60
C ASP A 579 25.48 14.23 -18.54
N ASP A 580 24.35 14.20 -17.82
CA ASP A 580 23.48 13.01 -17.78
C ASP A 580 22.91 12.65 -19.15
N LEU A 581 22.67 13.63 -20.02
CA LEU A 581 22.15 13.40 -21.38
C LEU A 581 23.12 12.58 -22.24
N LYS A 582 24.42 12.60 -21.94
CA LYS A 582 25.44 11.84 -22.69
C LYS A 582 25.27 10.33 -22.57
N LYS A 583 24.48 9.86 -21.60
CA LYS A 583 24.14 8.45 -21.42
C LYS A 583 23.14 7.95 -22.47
N LEU A 584 22.39 8.87 -23.10
CA LEU A 584 21.37 8.56 -24.08
C LEU A 584 21.99 8.24 -25.44
N HIS A 585 21.45 7.24 -26.12
CA HIS A 585 21.82 6.86 -27.47
C HIS A 585 20.57 6.54 -28.29
N PRO A 586 20.63 6.53 -29.65
CA PRO A 586 19.48 6.12 -30.46
C PRO A 586 18.92 4.77 -30.00
N ILE A 587 17.60 4.61 -30.09
CA ILE A 587 16.93 3.39 -29.63
C ILE A 587 17.42 2.18 -30.42
N ASP A 588 17.85 1.16 -29.68
CA ASP A 588 18.29 -0.13 -30.18
C ASP A 588 17.12 -1.11 -30.18
N LEU A 589 16.42 -1.23 -31.32
CA LEU A 589 15.20 -2.04 -31.45
C LEU A 589 15.46 -3.54 -31.31
N ASP A 590 16.70 -4.01 -31.51
CA ASP A 590 17.05 -5.43 -31.35
C ASP A 590 16.88 -5.87 -29.88
N LYS A 591 17.08 -4.96 -28.94
CA LYS A 591 16.80 -5.18 -27.50
C LYS A 591 15.31 -5.31 -27.19
N LEU A 592 14.43 -5.01 -28.14
CA LEU A 592 12.97 -5.03 -28.00
C LEU A 592 12.31 -6.10 -28.88
N HIS A 593 13.09 -7.05 -29.43
CA HIS A 593 12.60 -8.11 -30.31
C HIS A 593 11.42 -8.90 -29.71
N PHE A 594 11.44 -9.15 -28.40
CA PHE A 594 10.34 -9.84 -27.69
C PHE A 594 8.99 -9.14 -27.85
N VAL A 595 8.96 -7.80 -27.98
CA VAL A 595 7.73 -7.04 -28.24
C VAL A 595 7.22 -7.33 -29.65
N GLY A 596 8.12 -7.25 -30.64
CA GLY A 596 7.76 -7.49 -32.04
C GLY A 596 7.32 -8.94 -32.28
N ASP A 597 8.01 -9.90 -31.69
CA ASP A 597 7.65 -11.32 -31.78
C ASP A 597 6.29 -11.60 -31.12
N SER A 598 6.04 -11.03 -29.93
CA SER A 598 4.74 -11.15 -29.27
C SER A 598 3.61 -10.54 -30.10
N LEU A 599 3.81 -9.36 -30.72
CA LEU A 599 2.77 -8.74 -31.56
C LEU A 599 2.43 -9.60 -32.78
N LYS A 600 3.42 -10.23 -33.43
CA LYS A 600 3.20 -11.15 -34.55
C LYS A 600 2.38 -12.36 -34.12
N ILE A 601 2.72 -12.96 -32.98
CA ILE A 601 2.01 -14.13 -32.44
C ILE A 601 0.58 -13.73 -32.05
N LEU A 602 0.40 -12.62 -31.32
CA LEU A 602 -0.92 -12.12 -30.95
C LEU A 602 -1.80 -11.86 -32.18
N ARG A 603 -1.22 -11.31 -33.24
CA ARG A 603 -1.92 -11.05 -34.51
C ARG A 603 -2.44 -12.34 -35.14
N GLN A 604 -1.68 -13.42 -35.07
CA GLN A 604 -2.09 -14.74 -35.56
C GLN A 604 -3.18 -15.35 -34.66
N GLU A 605 -3.03 -15.26 -33.35
CA GLU A 605 -3.92 -15.88 -32.36
C GLU A 605 -5.32 -15.25 -32.30
N VAL A 606 -5.43 -13.93 -32.50
CA VAL A 606 -6.74 -13.25 -32.51
C VAL A 606 -7.42 -13.25 -33.88
N GLY A 607 -6.66 -13.47 -34.95
CA GLY A 607 -7.16 -13.46 -36.33
C GLY A 607 -7.89 -12.15 -36.68
N GLU A 608 -9.02 -12.27 -37.39
CA GLU A 608 -9.88 -11.13 -37.75
C GLU A 608 -10.86 -10.72 -36.64
N HIS A 609 -10.87 -11.43 -35.51
CA HIS A 609 -11.91 -11.28 -34.49
C HIS A 609 -11.66 -10.14 -33.50
N ALA A 610 -10.41 -9.68 -33.36
CA ALA A 610 -10.07 -8.55 -32.49
C ALA A 610 -8.86 -7.77 -33.02
N ALA A 611 -8.78 -6.50 -32.65
CA ALA A 611 -7.61 -5.68 -32.93
C ALA A 611 -6.53 -5.91 -31.87
N VAL A 612 -5.33 -6.31 -32.28
CA VAL A 612 -4.12 -6.22 -31.45
C VAL A 612 -3.71 -4.75 -31.26
N LEU A 613 -3.62 -4.31 -30.01
CA LEU A 613 -3.27 -2.94 -29.64
C LEU A 613 -1.84 -2.89 -29.12
N GLY A 614 -1.01 -2.07 -29.75
CA GLY A 614 0.28 -1.66 -29.20
C GLY A 614 0.12 -0.41 -28.34
N PHE A 615 1.13 -0.08 -27.54
CA PHE A 615 1.11 1.13 -26.75
C PHE A 615 2.50 1.66 -26.40
N VAL A 616 2.54 2.94 -26.05
CA VAL A 616 3.74 3.65 -25.57
C VAL A 616 3.36 4.69 -24.52
N GLY A 617 4.33 5.06 -23.66
CA GLY A 617 4.20 6.25 -22.82
C GLY A 617 4.55 7.51 -23.60
N ALA A 618 3.87 8.63 -23.33
CA ALA A 618 4.19 9.91 -23.93
C ALA A 618 5.54 10.47 -23.41
N PRO A 619 6.26 11.29 -24.21
CA PRO A 619 7.57 11.84 -23.83
C PRO A 619 7.58 12.53 -22.45
N TRP A 620 6.57 13.34 -22.13
CA TRP A 620 6.44 13.98 -20.81
C TRP A 620 6.34 12.97 -19.67
N THR A 621 5.47 11.97 -19.82
CA THR A 621 5.28 10.92 -18.83
C THR A 621 6.55 10.09 -18.63
N ILE A 622 7.24 9.72 -19.70
CA ILE A 622 8.51 8.97 -19.62
C ILE A 622 9.62 9.83 -18.99
N ALA A 623 9.76 11.10 -19.42
CA ALA A 623 10.70 12.03 -18.83
C ALA A 623 10.46 12.21 -17.32
N THR A 624 9.20 12.23 -16.89
CA THR A 624 8.83 12.32 -15.47
C THR A 624 9.44 11.17 -14.67
N TYR A 625 9.31 9.92 -15.13
CA TYR A 625 9.94 8.78 -14.46
C TYR A 625 11.46 8.91 -14.42
N ILE A 626 12.08 9.27 -15.55
CA ILE A 626 13.54 9.42 -15.68
C ILE A 626 14.07 10.49 -14.73
N VAL A 627 13.42 11.67 -14.67
CA VAL A 627 13.88 12.81 -13.88
C VAL A 627 13.62 12.61 -12.38
N GLU A 628 12.44 12.10 -12.04
CA GLU A 628 12.04 11.91 -10.63
C GLU A 628 12.76 10.70 -10.00
N GLY A 629 13.12 9.70 -10.81
CA GLY A 629 13.77 8.48 -10.36
C GLY A 629 12.80 7.33 -10.07
N GLY A 630 11.49 7.54 -10.29
CA GLY A 630 10.44 6.57 -9.98
C GLY A 630 9.06 7.22 -9.89
N THR A 631 8.13 6.58 -9.19
CA THR A 631 6.77 7.11 -9.02
C THR A 631 6.75 8.25 -7.98
N THR A 632 6.11 9.36 -8.32
CA THR A 632 5.91 10.52 -7.42
C THR A 632 4.49 11.05 -7.54
N ARG A 633 4.03 11.79 -6.52
CA ARG A 633 2.72 12.47 -6.50
C ARG A 633 2.82 13.98 -6.70
N THR A 634 4.01 14.55 -6.53
CA THR A 634 4.19 16.01 -6.57
C THR A 634 4.90 16.47 -7.84
N TYR A 635 5.67 15.59 -8.49
CA TYR A 635 6.39 15.89 -9.74
C TYR A 635 7.31 17.11 -9.63
N THR A 636 7.82 17.35 -8.41
CA THR A 636 8.47 18.59 -8.04
C THR A 636 9.76 18.82 -8.82
N VAL A 637 10.53 17.76 -9.09
CA VAL A 637 11.85 17.87 -9.74
C VAL A 637 11.65 18.23 -11.20
N ILE A 638 10.83 17.48 -11.94
CA ILE A 638 10.63 17.75 -13.37
C ILE A 638 9.92 19.09 -13.61
N LYS A 639 8.92 19.44 -12.79
CA LYS A 639 8.26 20.75 -12.90
C LYS A 639 9.21 21.90 -12.57
N SER A 640 10.12 21.72 -11.62
CA SER A 640 11.19 22.70 -11.35
C SER A 640 12.14 22.83 -12.55
N MET A 641 12.49 21.73 -13.22
CA MET A 641 13.36 21.75 -14.40
C MET A 641 12.76 22.53 -15.58
N CYS A 642 11.44 22.66 -15.69
CA CYS A 642 10.80 23.55 -16.67
C CYS A 642 11.28 25.00 -16.57
N HIS A 643 11.74 25.44 -15.39
CA HIS A 643 12.20 26.79 -15.13
C HIS A 643 13.71 26.85 -14.88
N THR A 644 14.27 25.85 -14.20
CA THR A 644 15.67 25.85 -13.75
C THR A 644 16.63 25.23 -14.76
N ALA A 645 16.18 24.27 -15.58
CA ALA A 645 17.00 23.59 -16.58
C ALA A 645 16.22 23.29 -17.88
N PRO A 646 15.58 24.31 -18.49
CA PRO A 646 14.66 24.09 -19.62
C PRO A 646 15.35 23.53 -20.86
N ASN A 647 16.65 23.79 -21.07
CA ASN A 647 17.40 23.24 -22.20
C ASN A 647 17.65 21.74 -22.04
N VAL A 648 18.01 21.29 -20.83
CA VAL A 648 18.19 19.86 -20.51
C VAL A 648 16.88 19.11 -20.73
N LEU A 649 15.77 19.66 -20.21
CA LEU A 649 14.45 19.04 -20.36
C LEU A 649 13.99 18.97 -21.82
N ARG A 650 14.21 20.03 -22.62
CA ARG A 650 13.94 20.01 -24.07
C ARG A 650 14.75 18.94 -24.79
N ALA A 651 16.04 18.82 -24.48
CA ALA A 651 16.91 17.81 -25.09
C ALA A 651 16.44 16.39 -24.74
N LEU A 652 16.08 16.13 -23.48
CA LEU A 652 15.51 14.85 -23.04
C LEU A 652 14.20 14.54 -23.78
N LEU A 653 13.25 15.47 -23.80
CA LEU A 653 11.96 15.27 -24.46
C LEU A 653 12.11 15.05 -25.96
N SER A 654 12.99 15.80 -26.65
CA SER A 654 13.28 15.60 -28.07
C SER A 654 13.91 14.22 -28.34
N HIS A 655 14.81 13.76 -27.48
CA HIS A 655 15.38 12.42 -27.59
C HIS A 655 14.30 11.33 -27.44
N LEU A 656 13.47 11.43 -26.39
CA LEU A 656 12.38 10.49 -26.14
C LEU A 656 11.37 10.48 -27.28
N THR A 657 11.07 11.63 -27.88
CA THR A 657 10.17 11.77 -29.02
C THR A 657 10.64 10.93 -30.21
N LYS A 658 11.93 11.02 -30.55
CA LYS A 658 12.53 10.23 -31.62
C LYS A 658 12.51 8.73 -31.31
N ALA A 659 12.95 8.35 -30.11
CA ALA A 659 12.98 6.95 -29.68
C ALA A 659 11.57 6.31 -29.66
N ILE A 660 10.58 7.02 -29.12
CA ILE A 660 9.18 6.57 -29.08
C ILE A 660 8.59 6.49 -30.49
N THR A 661 8.92 7.43 -31.38
CA THR A 661 8.46 7.37 -32.79
C THR A 661 8.93 6.08 -33.48
N GLU A 662 10.23 5.76 -33.39
CA GLU A 662 10.74 4.51 -33.97
C GLU A 662 10.11 3.28 -33.33
N TYR A 663 9.90 3.31 -32.01
CA TYR A 663 9.28 2.19 -31.31
C TYR A 663 7.80 2.00 -31.68
N VAL A 664 7.04 3.09 -31.92
CA VAL A 664 5.67 3.01 -32.41
C VAL A 664 5.65 2.37 -33.79
N VAL A 665 6.47 2.84 -34.72
CA VAL A 665 6.54 2.28 -36.08
C VAL A 665 6.94 0.81 -36.04
N TYR A 666 7.92 0.46 -35.20
CA TYR A 666 8.32 -0.92 -34.97
C TYR A 666 7.14 -1.81 -34.54
N GLN A 667 6.33 -1.38 -33.56
CA GLN A 667 5.15 -2.14 -33.13
C GLN A 667 4.12 -2.32 -34.26
N VAL A 668 3.91 -1.29 -35.08
CA VAL A 668 2.99 -1.36 -36.23
C VAL A 668 3.48 -2.37 -37.27
N GLU A 669 4.75 -2.28 -37.66
CA GLU A 669 5.39 -3.21 -38.62
C GLU A 669 5.36 -4.67 -38.12
N HIS A 670 5.24 -4.88 -36.81
CA HIS A 670 5.18 -6.19 -36.18
C HIS A 670 3.76 -6.67 -35.85
N GLY A 671 2.72 -5.94 -36.25
CA GLY A 671 1.33 -6.44 -36.25
C GLY A 671 0.35 -5.72 -35.33
N ALA A 672 0.76 -4.63 -34.65
CA ALA A 672 -0.19 -3.76 -33.96
C ALA A 672 -1.16 -3.11 -34.98
N HIS A 673 -2.46 -3.28 -34.78
CA HIS A 673 -3.49 -2.66 -35.61
C HIS A 673 -3.71 -1.18 -35.25
N CYS A 674 -3.51 -0.86 -33.97
CA CYS A 674 -3.81 0.44 -33.37
C CYS A 674 -2.78 0.69 -32.26
N ILE A 675 -2.40 1.95 -32.07
CA ILE A 675 -1.43 2.35 -31.06
C ILE A 675 -2.08 3.29 -30.05
N GLN A 676 -1.93 3.02 -28.76
CA GLN A 676 -2.31 3.95 -27.71
C GLN A 676 -1.10 4.66 -27.10
N ILE A 677 -1.12 6.00 -27.10
CA ILE A 677 -0.16 6.85 -26.42
C ILE A 677 -0.73 7.24 -25.05
N PHE A 678 -0.04 6.84 -23.98
CA PHE A 678 -0.40 7.16 -22.60
C PHE A 678 0.40 8.34 -22.07
N ASP A 679 -0.25 9.50 -21.89
CA ASP A 679 0.30 10.63 -21.11
C ASP A 679 -0.34 10.66 -19.71
N SER A 680 -0.07 9.61 -18.93
CA SER A 680 -0.63 9.39 -17.59
C SER A 680 -0.41 10.56 -16.62
N TRP A 681 0.65 11.35 -16.83
CA TRP A 681 0.98 12.52 -16.01
C TRP A 681 0.66 13.85 -16.70
N GLY A 682 0.08 13.85 -17.89
CA GLY A 682 -0.30 15.06 -18.63
C GLY A 682 -1.31 15.93 -17.88
N GLY A 683 -2.30 15.32 -17.24
CA GLY A 683 -3.33 16.02 -16.45
C GLY A 683 -2.81 16.65 -15.14
N GLN A 684 -1.53 16.47 -14.82
CA GLN A 684 -0.87 17.13 -13.70
C GLN A 684 -0.24 18.47 -14.10
N LEU A 685 -0.27 18.84 -15.37
CA LEU A 685 0.22 20.11 -15.89
C LEU A 685 -0.91 21.14 -15.99
N THR A 686 -0.58 22.42 -15.84
CA THR A 686 -1.48 23.49 -16.28
C THR A 686 -1.62 23.43 -17.81
N PRO A 687 -2.71 23.96 -18.39
CA PRO A 687 -2.87 23.97 -19.85
C PRO A 687 -1.70 24.61 -20.62
N GLU A 688 -1.11 25.67 -20.07
CA GLU A 688 0.07 26.34 -20.64
C GLU A 688 1.32 25.45 -20.59
N MET A 689 1.57 24.82 -19.43
CA MET A 689 2.71 23.90 -19.31
C MET A 689 2.56 22.69 -20.22
N TRP A 690 1.35 22.15 -20.37
CA TRP A 690 1.08 21.03 -21.25
C TRP A 690 1.34 21.38 -22.73
N GLU A 691 0.90 22.56 -23.18
CA GLU A 691 1.18 23.06 -24.52
C GLU A 691 2.67 23.25 -24.80
N ARG A 692 3.46 23.54 -23.78
CA ARG A 692 4.90 23.77 -23.93
C ARG A 692 5.74 22.49 -23.81
N TRP A 693 5.36 21.60 -22.90
CA TRP A 693 6.24 20.51 -22.43
C TRP A 693 5.74 19.11 -22.80
N SER A 694 4.49 18.95 -23.25
CA SER A 694 3.95 17.66 -23.66
C SER A 694 3.43 17.68 -25.10
N LYS A 695 2.47 18.58 -25.41
CA LYS A 695 1.77 18.65 -26.69
C LYS A 695 2.68 18.59 -27.93
N PRO A 696 3.75 19.41 -28.06
CA PRO A 696 4.52 19.49 -29.31
C PRO A 696 5.21 18.16 -29.65
N TYR A 697 5.63 17.42 -28.62
CA TYR A 697 6.31 16.14 -28.76
C TYR A 697 5.33 15.02 -29.13
N ILE A 698 4.11 15.07 -28.60
CA ILE A 698 3.04 14.14 -28.99
C ILE A 698 2.62 14.39 -30.44
N GLU A 699 2.45 15.67 -30.82
CA GLU A 699 2.19 16.06 -32.20
C GLU A 699 3.30 15.55 -33.14
N GLU A 700 4.57 15.74 -32.80
CA GLU A 700 5.68 15.25 -33.60
C GLU A 700 5.62 13.73 -33.82
N ILE A 701 5.36 12.95 -32.75
CA ILE A 701 5.18 11.49 -32.85
C ILE A 701 4.02 11.15 -33.79
N ILE A 702 2.84 11.74 -33.57
CA ILE A 702 1.64 11.43 -34.35
C ILE A 702 1.87 11.75 -35.83
N HIS A 703 2.39 12.93 -36.17
CA HIS A 703 2.65 13.30 -37.56
C HIS A 703 3.70 12.40 -38.21
N ALA A 704 4.77 12.03 -37.49
CA ALA A 704 5.79 11.13 -38.01
C ALA A 704 5.25 9.73 -38.27
N VAL A 705 4.44 9.19 -37.34
CA VAL A 705 3.79 7.88 -37.50
C VAL A 705 2.77 7.92 -38.63
N LYS A 706 1.92 8.94 -38.73
CA LYS A 706 0.95 9.07 -39.83
C LYS A 706 1.60 9.18 -41.21
N ARG A 707 2.81 9.74 -41.32
CA ARG A 707 3.56 9.73 -42.58
C ARG A 707 4.07 8.34 -42.98
N ARG A 708 4.44 7.50 -42.01
CA ARG A 708 5.05 6.17 -42.25
C ARG A 708 4.01 5.05 -42.26
N CYS A 709 2.96 5.19 -41.47
CA CYS A 709 1.90 4.22 -41.22
C CYS A 709 0.53 4.94 -41.23
N PRO A 710 0.10 5.51 -42.37
CA PRO A 710 -1.10 6.37 -42.44
C PRO A 710 -2.39 5.67 -42.01
N GLU A 711 -2.49 4.37 -42.28
CA GLU A 711 -3.68 3.56 -41.99
C GLU A 711 -3.84 3.17 -40.52
N THR A 712 -2.80 3.35 -39.69
CA THR A 712 -2.84 2.95 -38.29
C THR A 712 -3.50 4.03 -37.44
N PRO A 713 -4.61 3.72 -36.74
CA PRO A 713 -5.21 4.66 -35.80
C PRO A 713 -4.33 4.86 -34.55
N ILE A 714 -4.27 6.09 -34.07
CA ILE A 714 -3.59 6.48 -32.85
C ILE A 714 -4.64 6.96 -31.83
N VAL A 715 -4.68 6.29 -30.69
CA VAL A 715 -5.45 6.69 -29.52
C VAL A 715 -4.55 7.53 -28.62
N PHE A 716 -5.01 8.72 -28.23
CA PHE A 716 -4.31 9.54 -27.26
C PHE A 716 -5.10 9.65 -25.96
N TYR A 717 -4.49 9.24 -24.86
CA TYR A 717 -5.12 9.22 -23.53
C TYR A 717 -4.28 10.02 -22.52
N ILE A 718 -4.95 10.93 -21.82
CA ILE A 718 -4.45 11.62 -20.62
C ILE A 718 -5.34 11.23 -19.45
N ASN A 719 -4.76 10.94 -18.28
CA ASN A 719 -5.51 10.81 -17.04
C ASN A 719 -5.73 12.19 -16.40
N GLY A 720 -6.96 12.54 -16.01
CA GLY A 720 -7.33 13.86 -15.52
C GLY A 720 -7.46 14.90 -16.66
N ASN A 721 -8.11 14.52 -17.75
CA ASN A 721 -8.06 15.25 -19.02
C ASN A 721 -9.17 16.29 -19.23
N GLY A 722 -10.11 16.43 -18.28
CA GLY A 722 -11.24 17.35 -18.41
C GLY A 722 -10.85 18.81 -18.70
N GLY A 723 -9.68 19.27 -18.24
CA GLY A 723 -9.15 20.61 -18.53
C GLY A 723 -8.39 20.77 -19.85
N LEU A 724 -8.18 19.68 -20.61
CA LEU A 724 -7.29 19.64 -21.78
C LEU A 724 -7.96 19.15 -23.08
N LEU A 725 -9.23 18.72 -23.05
CA LEU A 725 -9.90 18.05 -24.18
C LEU A 725 -9.74 18.75 -25.54
N GLU A 726 -10.06 20.05 -25.62
CA GLU A 726 -9.97 20.82 -26.87
C GLU A 726 -8.52 20.90 -27.38
N ARG A 727 -7.55 20.91 -26.45
CA ARG A 727 -6.12 20.95 -26.77
C ARG A 727 -5.63 19.58 -27.24
N MET A 728 -6.16 18.50 -26.67
CA MET A 728 -5.90 17.13 -27.10
C MET A 728 -6.40 16.89 -28.53
N LYS A 729 -7.57 17.43 -28.93
CA LYS A 729 -8.04 17.35 -30.32
C LYS A 729 -7.01 17.89 -31.31
N GLY A 730 -6.29 18.95 -30.91
CA GLY A 730 -5.29 19.59 -31.75
C GLY A 730 -4.05 18.74 -32.06
N THR A 731 -3.83 17.60 -31.39
CA THR A 731 -2.61 16.79 -31.60
C THR A 731 -2.61 15.98 -32.89
N GLY A 732 -3.78 15.81 -33.54
CA GLY A 732 -3.95 14.97 -34.72
C GLY A 732 -4.20 13.49 -34.43
N ALA A 733 -4.47 13.12 -33.17
CA ALA A 733 -4.88 11.75 -32.82
C ALA A 733 -6.26 11.42 -33.41
N ASP A 734 -6.45 10.18 -33.86
CA ASP A 734 -7.73 9.70 -34.43
C ASP A 734 -8.79 9.48 -33.34
N VAL A 735 -8.34 9.09 -32.14
CA VAL A 735 -9.20 8.80 -30.99
C VAL A 735 -8.70 9.52 -29.75
N ILE A 736 -9.59 10.23 -29.05
CA ILE A 736 -9.32 10.80 -27.74
C ILE A 736 -9.90 9.91 -26.64
N GLY A 737 -9.04 9.39 -25.78
CA GLY A 737 -9.44 8.63 -24.59
C GLY A 737 -9.91 9.57 -23.49
N LEU A 738 -11.15 9.40 -23.02
CA LEU A 738 -11.76 10.16 -21.95
C LEU A 738 -11.66 9.40 -20.63
N ASP A 739 -11.27 10.08 -19.55
CA ASP A 739 -11.44 9.53 -18.20
C ASP A 739 -12.87 9.75 -17.71
N TRP A 740 -13.22 9.11 -16.58
CA TRP A 740 -14.59 9.10 -16.07
C TRP A 740 -15.05 10.40 -15.41
N THR A 741 -14.13 11.35 -15.19
CA THR A 741 -14.47 12.66 -14.59
C THR A 741 -15.11 13.61 -15.59
N VAL A 742 -15.01 13.27 -16.89
CA VAL A 742 -15.69 13.96 -17.99
C VAL A 742 -17.00 13.25 -18.28
N ASP A 743 -18.14 13.95 -18.32
CA ASP A 743 -19.35 13.32 -18.85
C ASP A 743 -19.18 13.02 -20.34
N MET A 744 -19.59 11.84 -20.81
CA MET A 744 -19.40 11.44 -22.20
C MET A 744 -20.08 12.39 -23.19
N ALA A 745 -21.27 12.93 -22.87
CA ALA A 745 -21.95 13.88 -23.76
C ALA A 745 -21.21 15.22 -23.80
N ASP A 746 -20.66 15.67 -22.67
CA ASP A 746 -19.80 16.85 -22.62
C ASP A 746 -18.50 16.65 -23.41
N GLY A 747 -17.85 15.50 -23.26
CA GLY A 747 -16.66 15.13 -24.03
C GLY A 747 -16.93 15.16 -25.53
N ARG A 748 -18.02 14.54 -25.97
CA ARG A 748 -18.46 14.58 -27.38
C ARG A 748 -18.72 15.99 -27.88
N ARG A 749 -19.46 16.79 -27.12
CA ARG A 749 -19.75 18.18 -27.51
C ARG A 749 -18.49 19.02 -27.67
N ARG A 750 -17.54 18.89 -26.74
CA ARG A 750 -16.29 19.67 -26.71
C ARG A 750 -15.29 19.24 -27.79
N LEU A 751 -15.23 17.95 -28.11
CA LEU A 751 -14.35 17.41 -29.14
C LEU A 751 -14.95 17.51 -30.56
N GLY A 752 -16.28 17.58 -30.68
CA GLY A 752 -16.98 17.56 -31.96
C GLY A 752 -17.02 16.17 -32.60
N SER A 753 -17.54 16.09 -33.82
CA SER A 753 -17.80 14.83 -34.53
C SER A 753 -16.62 14.29 -35.35
N ASP A 754 -15.57 15.08 -35.53
CA ASP A 754 -14.45 14.73 -36.43
C ASP A 754 -13.44 13.77 -35.81
N VAL A 755 -13.51 13.57 -34.49
CA VAL A 755 -12.59 12.71 -33.75
C VAL A 755 -13.38 11.63 -33.02
N SER A 756 -12.87 10.42 -33.05
CA SER A 756 -13.45 9.31 -32.29
C SER A 756 -13.13 9.47 -30.81
N VAL A 757 -13.92 8.84 -29.93
CA VAL A 757 -13.65 8.84 -28.48
C VAL A 757 -13.56 7.41 -27.95
N GLN A 758 -12.75 7.23 -26.91
CA GLN A 758 -12.64 5.99 -26.17
C GLN A 758 -13.02 6.21 -24.71
N GLY A 759 -13.74 5.26 -24.11
CA GLY A 759 -14.13 5.31 -22.69
C GLY A 759 -15.66 5.35 -22.48
N ASN A 760 -16.14 5.81 -21.34
CA ASN A 760 -15.34 6.26 -20.19
C ASN A 760 -15.92 5.85 -18.84
N VAL A 761 -16.51 4.65 -18.78
CA VAL A 761 -17.10 4.08 -17.56
C VAL A 761 -16.09 4.14 -16.40
N ASP A 762 -16.48 4.66 -15.23
CA ASP A 762 -15.61 4.63 -14.04
C ASP A 762 -15.31 3.16 -13.67
N PRO A 763 -14.03 2.75 -13.54
CA PRO A 763 -13.67 1.39 -13.13
C PRO A 763 -14.37 0.89 -11.85
N ALA A 764 -14.77 1.81 -10.96
CA ALA A 764 -15.51 1.47 -9.75
C ALA A 764 -16.91 0.88 -10.02
N PHE A 765 -17.53 1.14 -11.18
CA PHE A 765 -18.81 0.52 -11.54
C PHE A 765 -18.73 -0.99 -11.69
N LEU A 766 -17.54 -1.56 -11.92
CA LEU A 766 -17.36 -3.02 -11.96
C LEU A 766 -17.54 -3.69 -10.59
N PHE A 767 -17.72 -2.92 -9.51
CA PHE A 767 -18.09 -3.43 -8.18
C PHE A 767 -19.59 -3.25 -7.86
N SER A 768 -20.35 -2.65 -8.78
CA SER A 768 -21.80 -2.48 -8.61
C SER A 768 -22.56 -3.77 -8.96
N PRO A 769 -23.83 -3.90 -8.52
CA PRO A 769 -24.70 -4.95 -9.03
C PRO A 769 -24.80 -4.90 -10.57
N LEU A 770 -24.84 -6.06 -11.23
CA LEU A 770 -24.83 -6.17 -12.69
C LEU A 770 -25.85 -5.28 -13.42
N PRO A 771 -27.10 -5.09 -12.92
CA PRO A 771 -28.05 -4.16 -13.55
C PRO A 771 -27.56 -2.71 -13.56
N ALA A 772 -26.92 -2.24 -12.48
CA ALA A 772 -26.37 -0.88 -12.42
C ALA A 772 -25.18 -0.70 -13.38
N LEU A 773 -24.37 -1.76 -13.55
CA LEU A 773 -23.31 -1.77 -14.55
C LEU A 773 -23.87 -1.70 -15.99
N THR A 774 -24.95 -2.43 -16.29
CA THR A 774 -25.65 -2.34 -17.58
C THR A 774 -26.19 -0.94 -17.83
N GLU A 775 -26.86 -0.34 -16.86
CA GLU A 775 -27.39 1.03 -16.96
C GLU A 775 -26.28 2.04 -17.27
N GLU A 776 -25.13 1.93 -16.60
CA GLU A 776 -24.00 2.81 -16.85
C GLU A 776 -23.38 2.62 -18.24
N ILE A 777 -23.23 1.37 -18.69
CA ILE A 777 -22.77 1.08 -20.06
C ILE A 777 -23.73 1.68 -21.09
N HIS A 778 -25.04 1.48 -20.91
CA HIS A 778 -26.06 2.04 -21.79
C HIS A 778 -26.02 3.57 -21.78
N ARG A 779 -25.88 4.20 -20.61
CA ARG A 779 -25.76 5.66 -20.48
C ARG A 779 -24.55 6.18 -21.27
N VAL A 780 -23.38 5.58 -21.07
CA VAL A 780 -22.14 5.98 -21.77
C VAL A 780 -22.27 5.79 -23.28
N VAL A 781 -22.75 4.64 -23.75
CA VAL A 781 -22.92 4.37 -25.19
C VAL A 781 -23.95 5.32 -25.82
N LYS A 782 -25.06 5.58 -25.13
CA LYS A 782 -26.08 6.54 -25.58
C LYS A 782 -25.50 7.94 -25.72
N SER A 783 -24.75 8.41 -24.71
CA SER A 783 -24.10 9.72 -24.72
C SER A 783 -22.98 9.83 -25.75
N ALA A 784 -22.28 8.73 -26.04
CA ALA A 784 -21.22 8.70 -27.05
C ALA A 784 -21.76 8.73 -28.48
N GLY A 785 -23.00 8.26 -28.70
CA GLY A 785 -23.61 8.18 -30.02
C GLY A 785 -23.14 6.99 -30.87
N PRO A 786 -23.73 6.79 -32.05
CA PRO A 786 -23.57 5.56 -32.86
C PRO A 786 -22.31 5.52 -33.74
N LYS A 787 -21.44 6.53 -33.69
CA LYS A 787 -20.28 6.65 -34.59
C LYS A 787 -19.02 7.04 -33.82
N GLY A 788 -17.88 6.44 -34.19
CA GLY A 788 -16.58 6.80 -33.65
C GLY A 788 -16.46 6.65 -32.14
N HIS A 789 -17.03 5.59 -31.56
CA HIS A 789 -16.96 5.29 -30.11
C HIS A 789 -16.30 3.93 -29.90
N ILE A 790 -15.28 3.88 -29.04
CA ILE A 790 -14.71 2.65 -28.50
C ILE A 790 -15.08 2.59 -27.02
N LEU A 791 -15.96 1.67 -26.64
CA LEU A 791 -16.35 1.49 -25.26
C LEU A 791 -15.16 0.97 -24.45
N ASN A 792 -14.84 1.67 -23.37
CA ASN A 792 -13.77 1.31 -22.45
C ASN A 792 -14.10 1.88 -21.07
N LEU A 793 -13.30 1.50 -20.09
CA LEU A 793 -13.24 2.20 -18.82
C LEU A 793 -12.50 3.54 -18.99
N GLY A 794 -12.73 4.48 -18.07
CA GLY A 794 -12.01 5.74 -17.97
C GLY A 794 -10.61 5.60 -17.34
N HIS A 795 -10.27 4.43 -16.80
CA HIS A 795 -8.93 4.05 -16.32
C HIS A 795 -8.81 2.51 -16.30
N GLY A 796 -7.64 1.97 -15.98
CA GLY A 796 -7.46 0.51 -15.94
C GLY A 796 -8.26 -0.21 -14.83
N VAL A 797 -8.64 -1.46 -15.10
CA VAL A 797 -9.34 -2.37 -14.16
C VAL A 797 -8.64 -2.38 -12.80
N LEU A 798 -9.44 -2.29 -11.74
CA LEU A 798 -8.96 -2.22 -10.36
C LEU A 798 -8.62 -3.61 -9.80
N VAL A 799 -7.75 -3.63 -8.80
CA VAL A 799 -7.48 -4.85 -8.06
C VAL A 799 -8.74 -5.22 -7.26
N GLY A 800 -9.12 -6.49 -7.29
CA GLY A 800 -10.30 -6.98 -6.58
C GLY A 800 -11.60 -6.93 -7.39
N THR A 801 -11.59 -6.36 -8.60
CA THR A 801 -12.76 -6.39 -9.50
C THR A 801 -13.22 -7.85 -9.74
N PRO A 802 -14.51 -8.17 -9.55
CA PRO A 802 -15.05 -9.49 -9.86
C PRO A 802 -14.90 -9.82 -11.35
N GLU A 803 -14.42 -11.03 -11.68
CA GLU A 803 -14.31 -11.48 -13.08
C GLU A 803 -15.69 -11.55 -13.76
N GLU A 804 -16.75 -11.85 -13.00
CA GLU A 804 -18.15 -11.84 -13.46
C GLU A 804 -18.57 -10.45 -13.96
N ALA A 805 -18.22 -9.37 -13.26
CA ALA A 805 -18.56 -8.02 -13.69
C ALA A 805 -17.84 -7.65 -15.00
N VAL A 806 -16.61 -8.14 -15.20
CA VAL A 806 -15.88 -7.95 -16.45
C VAL A 806 -16.52 -8.75 -17.59
N ALA A 807 -16.92 -10.00 -17.35
CA ALA A 807 -17.67 -10.79 -18.33
C ALA A 807 -18.97 -10.09 -18.72
N HIS A 808 -19.75 -9.64 -17.74
CA HIS A 808 -21.01 -8.92 -17.93
C HIS A 808 -20.84 -7.63 -18.72
N PHE A 809 -19.76 -6.88 -18.50
CA PHE A 809 -19.44 -5.69 -19.29
C PHE A 809 -19.26 -6.03 -20.78
N PHE A 810 -18.49 -7.07 -21.10
CA PHE A 810 -18.23 -7.48 -22.48
C PHE A 810 -19.46 -8.12 -23.13
N GLU A 811 -20.26 -8.86 -22.38
CA GLU A 811 -21.55 -9.39 -22.85
C GLU A 811 -22.53 -8.26 -23.16
N THR A 812 -22.68 -7.29 -22.26
CA THR A 812 -23.52 -6.11 -22.48
C THR A 812 -23.05 -5.33 -23.70
N ALA A 813 -21.74 -5.08 -23.85
CA ALA A 813 -21.20 -4.37 -25.00
C ALA A 813 -21.50 -5.07 -26.33
N ARG A 814 -21.43 -6.41 -26.36
CA ARG A 814 -21.68 -7.21 -27.56
C ARG A 814 -23.17 -7.35 -27.90
N SER A 815 -24.05 -7.30 -26.91
CA SER A 815 -25.50 -7.41 -27.13
C SER A 815 -26.13 -6.14 -27.69
N LEU A 816 -25.42 -5.01 -27.62
CA LEU A 816 -25.84 -3.76 -28.23
C LEU A 816 -25.83 -3.86 -29.76
N ASP A 817 -26.85 -3.31 -30.38
CA ASP A 817 -26.93 -3.03 -31.82
C ASP A 817 -27.44 -1.60 -32.00
N TYR A 818 -26.69 -0.76 -32.69
CA TYR A 818 -27.00 0.66 -32.80
C TYR A 818 -28.34 0.94 -33.48
N LYS A 819 -28.81 0.09 -34.41
CA LYS A 819 -30.11 0.30 -35.06
C LYS A 819 -31.22 0.18 -34.02
N THR A 820 -31.25 -0.93 -33.28
CA THR A 820 -32.28 -1.17 -32.26
C THR A 820 -32.12 -0.27 -31.02
N PHE A 821 -30.89 -0.03 -30.59
CA PHE A 821 -30.58 0.74 -29.37
C PHE A 821 -31.01 2.21 -29.48
N PHE A 822 -30.88 2.82 -30.67
CA PHE A 822 -31.30 4.20 -30.90
C PHE A 822 -32.72 4.34 -31.48
N GLN A 823 -33.32 3.29 -32.07
CA GLN A 823 -34.71 3.33 -32.55
C GLN A 823 -35.75 3.29 -31.43
N ASN A 824 -35.50 2.57 -30.33
CA ASN A 824 -36.44 2.44 -29.21
C ASN A 824 -36.66 3.74 -28.40
N HIS A 825 -36.11 4.87 -28.85
CA HIS A 825 -36.05 6.14 -28.13
C HIS A 825 -36.43 7.37 -28.96
N VAL A 826 -37.12 7.20 -30.10
CA VAL A 826 -37.84 8.32 -30.73
C VAL A 826 -39.06 8.63 -29.84
N PRO A 827 -39.16 9.80 -29.20
CA PRO A 827 -40.43 10.21 -28.59
C PRO A 827 -41.45 10.33 -29.72
N ALA A 828 -42.66 9.81 -29.51
CA ALA A 828 -43.78 10.07 -30.41
C ALA A 828 -43.91 11.60 -30.59
N GLU A 829 -43.54 12.09 -31.77
CA GLU A 829 -43.87 13.45 -32.17
C GLU A 829 -45.40 13.59 -32.13
N SER A 830 -45.82 14.70 -31.53
CA SER A 830 -47.20 15.12 -31.40
C SER A 830 -47.86 15.23 -32.78
N GLU A 831 -48.60 14.20 -33.18
CA GLU A 831 -49.80 14.41 -33.97
C GLU A 831 -50.93 14.85 -33.02
N LEU A 832 -51.76 15.80 -33.48
CA LEU A 832 -52.95 16.45 -32.88
C LEU A 832 -52.64 17.84 -32.26
N VAL A 833 -53.18 18.97 -32.74
CA VAL A 833 -54.26 19.27 -33.71
C VAL A 833 -54.03 20.69 -34.30
N ALA A 834 -54.59 20.89 -35.49
CA ALA A 834 -54.94 22.16 -36.14
C ALA A 834 -55.65 23.20 -35.24
#